data_AF-S0GM79-F1
#
_entry.id   AF-S0GM79-F1
#
_cell.length_a   1.000
_cell.length_b   1.000
_cell.length_c   1.000
_cell.angle_alpha   90.00
_cell.angle_beta   90.00
_cell.angle_gamma   90.00
#
_symmetry.space_group_name_H-M   'P 1'
#
loop_
_entity.id
_entity.type
_entity.pdbx_description
1 polymer ?
#
loop_
_entity_poly.entity_id
_entity_poly.type
_entity_poly.pdbx_seq_one_letter_code
_entity_poly.pdbx_strand_id
1 'polypeptide(L)'
;MYRLPLLFLIFMVTFMVAHASVVVPNLFVKNFSVDDYKASCQNWGLSVASDGVLYVANNSGLLTFDGNTWKLYETPDKSVINGVTFLNDTIYTISEGSFGGWTLDHLGVMRYHKLSTIPAEVKFKEPPAPIPFILPDEILHAQPSVFTTINDLYFIGTTNNGLYITSPEGTILRHLSTHDQSLPDNIVRAICIQDAQQIWLAFDNGISQITFDPSITLLGKRSQIGKLKNATLFNDTLYIQTNIGYFKRTLDAGDHFEPVDIKKETFHLLPQNSVYDSLRVSNVFYDTESLGEFAHAEQIYPIGDNTYWLCAKNEAGLFHNDNGKGTLKCRILLNNYNMNMVSRDRRIYPLNDTLHLISAMQGALLINIRDLIEGSLGPATPLQISEIKYIDKDGVHNLPVNSEKITLPHNFQELSVYVGSTIFTPNHQISYMIEGVSSNWSPWQKGGEISFLQLPEGKYVLKIRKYVVKGPYLEIAIPITVRPAWYNTIWAWLIYIIAIAVIGKYTLSYHLKNLQREEKSKLDAKRQAEEQKIQQMKSRMLEAELQNKNNELTLQTSALVKRNQAVQKLLDELEQQKETLGDRYPNKLYTRMKNLMEESLNDQADWLLFETHFNSAHQNFIDRLRQQYSDITTGDLRICCLLRMNLSTKEIASLLNVSVRAIELRRYRLRKRLSLDSDTNLIDFLMNF
;
A
#
# COMPACT_ATOMS: atom_id res chain seq x y z
N MET A 1 -74.35 -53.62 38.68
CA MET A 1 -73.80 -54.38 37.53
C MET A 1 -72.88 -53.57 36.60
N TYR A 2 -72.73 -52.25 36.79
CA TYR A 2 -71.95 -51.38 35.88
C TYR A 2 -70.46 -51.14 36.24
N ARG A 3 -69.97 -51.67 37.38
CA ARG A 3 -68.57 -51.44 37.81
C ARG A 3 -67.53 -52.32 37.10
N LEU A 4 -67.90 -53.55 36.75
CA LEU A 4 -67.03 -54.48 36.04
C LEU A 4 -66.71 -54.04 34.59
N PRO A 5 -67.70 -53.60 33.77
CA PRO A 5 -67.40 -53.11 32.43
C PRO A 5 -66.61 -51.79 32.45
N LEU A 6 -66.81 -50.93 33.46
CA LEU A 6 -66.03 -49.70 33.61
C LEU A 6 -64.56 -49.99 33.94
N LEU A 7 -64.28 -50.95 34.83
CA LEU A 7 -62.93 -51.39 35.15
C LEU A 7 -62.25 -52.07 33.95
N PHE A 8 -63.00 -52.84 33.15
CA PHE A 8 -62.48 -53.45 31.92
C PHE A 8 -62.19 -52.40 30.84
N LEU A 9 -63.03 -51.37 30.71
CA LEU A 9 -62.80 -50.23 29.81
C LEU A 9 -61.58 -49.42 30.25
N ILE A 10 -61.45 -49.11 31.54
CA ILE A 10 -60.26 -48.41 32.08
C ILE A 10 -59.02 -49.26 31.86
N PHE A 11 -59.08 -50.57 32.09
CA PHE A 11 -57.96 -51.49 31.82
C PHE A 11 -57.59 -51.51 30.34
N MET A 12 -58.57 -51.61 29.43
CA MET A 12 -58.36 -51.54 27.97
C MET A 12 -57.78 -50.19 27.54
N VAL A 13 -58.24 -49.09 28.11
CA VAL A 13 -57.70 -47.74 27.83
C VAL A 13 -56.27 -47.62 28.38
N THR A 14 -55.99 -48.08 29.59
CA THR A 14 -54.60 -48.09 30.12
C THR A 14 -53.69 -49.04 29.35
N PHE A 15 -54.21 -50.16 28.83
CA PHE A 15 -53.45 -51.11 28.03
C PHE A 15 -53.17 -50.56 26.63
N MET A 16 -54.14 -49.85 26.02
CA MET A 16 -53.94 -49.12 24.76
C MET A 16 -53.00 -47.93 24.92
N VAL A 17 -53.07 -47.19 26.04
CA VAL A 17 -52.12 -46.10 26.35
C VAL A 17 -50.71 -46.65 26.58
N ALA A 18 -50.58 -47.83 27.19
CA ALA A 18 -49.29 -48.52 27.36
C ALA A 18 -48.73 -49.11 26.04
N HIS A 19 -49.55 -49.21 24.99
CA HIS A 19 -49.13 -49.59 23.63
C HIS A 19 -49.10 -48.39 22.69
N ALA A 20 -48.92 -47.18 23.22
CA ALA A 20 -48.50 -46.06 22.38
C ALA A 20 -47.20 -46.49 21.69
N SER A 21 -47.30 -46.83 20.41
CA SER A 21 -46.16 -47.18 19.58
C SER A 21 -45.15 -46.04 19.68
N VAL A 22 -43.92 -46.36 20.09
CA VAL A 22 -42.83 -45.38 20.11
C VAL A 22 -42.72 -44.81 18.70
N VAL A 23 -43.04 -43.53 18.57
CA VAL A 23 -43.03 -42.82 17.29
C VAL A 23 -41.59 -42.79 16.80
N VAL A 24 -41.38 -43.21 15.57
CA VAL A 24 -40.05 -43.16 14.94
C VAL A 24 -39.72 -41.68 14.70
N PRO A 25 -38.69 -41.12 15.35
CA PRO A 25 -38.38 -39.70 15.20
C PRO A 25 -37.95 -39.41 13.76
N ASN A 26 -38.39 -38.27 13.22
CA ASN A 26 -37.86 -37.78 11.96
C ASN A 26 -36.44 -37.25 12.19
N LEU A 27 -35.53 -37.56 11.27
CA LEU A 27 -34.12 -37.23 11.42
C LEU A 27 -33.65 -36.34 10.27
N PHE A 28 -32.92 -35.29 10.61
CA PHE A 28 -32.11 -34.55 9.66
C PHE A 28 -30.63 -34.74 10.00
N VAL A 29 -29.89 -35.34 9.08
CA VAL A 29 -28.45 -35.59 9.23
C VAL A 29 -27.68 -34.62 8.35
N LYS A 30 -26.75 -33.88 8.96
CA LYS A 30 -25.82 -32.98 8.28
C LYS A 30 -24.40 -33.50 8.47
N ASN A 31 -23.76 -33.87 7.37
CA ASN A 31 -22.40 -34.41 7.35
C ASN A 31 -21.38 -33.31 7.04
N PHE A 32 -20.25 -33.35 7.73
CA PHE A 32 -19.09 -32.49 7.55
C PHE A 32 -17.88 -33.36 7.20
N SER A 33 -17.27 -33.05 6.06
CA SER A 33 -16.12 -33.75 5.50
C SER A 33 -14.81 -33.03 5.81
N VAL A 34 -13.69 -33.67 5.49
CA VAL A 34 -12.34 -33.06 5.54
C VAL A 34 -12.27 -31.74 4.78
N ASP A 35 -13.04 -31.61 3.69
CA ASP A 35 -13.08 -30.38 2.92
C ASP A 35 -13.79 -29.22 3.64
N ASP A 36 -14.67 -29.51 4.61
CA ASP A 36 -15.36 -28.48 5.38
C ASP A 36 -14.49 -27.93 6.51
N TYR A 37 -13.82 -28.81 7.26
CA TYR A 37 -13.04 -28.41 8.44
C TYR A 37 -11.52 -28.34 8.22
N LYS A 38 -11.03 -28.72 7.04
CA LYS A 38 -9.63 -28.57 6.60
C LYS A 38 -8.59 -29.16 7.57
N ALA A 39 -8.88 -30.31 8.14
CA ALA A 39 -8.00 -31.05 9.05
C ALA A 39 -7.97 -32.55 8.72
N SER A 40 -7.32 -33.37 9.53
CA SER A 40 -7.29 -34.83 9.33
C SER A 40 -8.69 -35.45 9.39
N CYS A 41 -8.92 -36.55 8.67
CA CYS A 41 -10.21 -37.24 8.64
C CYS A 41 -10.66 -37.82 10.00
N GLN A 42 -9.70 -38.19 10.86
CA GLN A 42 -9.95 -38.92 12.11
C GLN A 42 -10.29 -38.01 13.28
N ASN A 43 -11.45 -38.25 13.89
CA ASN A 43 -12.00 -37.49 15.00
C ASN A 43 -12.24 -38.41 16.22
N TRP A 44 -11.60 -38.10 17.35
CA TRP A 44 -11.54 -39.00 18.51
C TRP A 44 -12.56 -38.73 19.60
N GLY A 45 -13.00 -37.47 19.72
CA GLY A 45 -13.83 -37.02 20.81
C GLY A 45 -14.49 -35.69 20.50
N LEU A 46 -15.58 -35.42 21.21
CA LEU A 46 -16.42 -34.25 21.03
C LEU A 46 -16.76 -33.66 22.40
N SER A 47 -16.83 -32.34 22.48
CA SER A 47 -17.37 -31.64 23.65
C SER A 47 -18.05 -30.36 23.18
N VAL A 48 -19.24 -30.09 23.69
CA VAL A 48 -19.95 -28.84 23.41
C VAL A 48 -19.85 -27.92 24.62
N ALA A 49 -19.57 -26.64 24.40
CA ALA A 49 -19.59 -25.62 25.44
C ALA A 49 -21.00 -25.12 25.74
N SER A 50 -21.15 -24.46 26.90
CA SER A 50 -22.42 -23.87 27.33
C SER A 50 -22.92 -22.74 26.41
N ASP A 51 -22.01 -22.09 25.69
CA ASP A 51 -22.35 -21.09 24.69
C ASP A 51 -22.81 -21.72 23.36
N GLY A 52 -22.57 -23.03 23.18
CA GLY A 52 -22.91 -23.83 22.02
C GLY A 52 -21.73 -24.12 21.08
N VAL A 53 -20.51 -23.68 21.35
CA VAL A 53 -19.35 -24.03 20.48
C VAL A 53 -19.01 -25.52 20.58
N LEU A 54 -18.83 -26.19 19.44
CA LEU A 54 -18.37 -27.58 19.38
C LEU A 54 -16.85 -27.65 19.31
N TYR A 55 -16.26 -28.46 20.18
CA TYR A 55 -14.84 -28.79 20.20
C TYR A 55 -14.64 -30.25 19.79
N VAL A 56 -13.69 -30.49 18.89
CA VAL A 56 -13.42 -31.81 18.34
C VAL A 56 -11.93 -32.15 18.47
N ALA A 57 -11.66 -33.29 19.08
CA ALA A 57 -10.34 -33.88 19.17
C ALA A 57 -9.97 -34.53 17.82
N ASN A 58 -8.92 -34.05 17.16
CA ASN A 58 -8.54 -34.47 15.83
C ASN A 58 -7.04 -34.78 15.74
N ASN A 59 -6.64 -35.59 14.76
CA ASN A 59 -5.22 -35.88 14.50
C ASN A 59 -4.38 -34.64 14.16
N SER A 60 -4.97 -33.60 13.61
CA SER A 60 -4.28 -32.34 13.30
C SER A 60 -4.24 -31.36 14.48
N GLY A 61 -5.00 -31.60 15.55
CA GLY A 61 -5.10 -30.68 16.68
C GLY A 61 -6.52 -30.53 17.22
N LEU A 62 -6.82 -29.36 17.76
CA LEU A 62 -8.15 -29.01 18.27
C LEU A 62 -8.95 -28.34 17.17
N LEU A 63 -10.07 -28.93 16.79
CA LEU A 63 -11.05 -28.31 15.90
C LEU A 63 -12.12 -27.61 16.73
N THR A 64 -12.54 -26.43 16.29
CA THR A 64 -13.65 -25.67 16.86
C THR A 64 -14.68 -25.34 15.79
N PHE A 65 -15.96 -25.45 16.12
CA PHE A 65 -17.05 -25.08 15.25
C PHE A 65 -18.08 -24.21 15.99
N ASP A 66 -18.30 -23.00 15.47
CA ASP A 66 -19.11 -21.94 16.09
C ASP A 66 -20.51 -21.77 15.47
N GLY A 67 -20.97 -22.76 14.70
CA GLY A 67 -22.20 -22.67 13.88
C GLY A 67 -21.92 -22.46 12.40
N ASN A 68 -20.84 -21.77 12.10
CA ASN A 68 -20.59 -21.21 10.79
C ASN A 68 -19.23 -21.60 10.23
N THR A 69 -18.22 -21.58 11.08
CA THR A 69 -16.82 -21.66 10.72
C THR A 69 -16.15 -22.77 11.48
N TRP A 70 -15.48 -23.65 10.74
CA TRP A 70 -14.53 -24.57 11.32
C TRP A 70 -13.17 -23.88 11.42
N LYS A 71 -12.52 -24.03 12.57
CA LYS A 71 -11.16 -23.53 12.79
C LYS A 71 -10.31 -24.62 13.45
N LEU A 72 -9.10 -24.77 12.93
CA LEU A 72 -8.11 -25.72 13.44
C LEU A 72 -7.07 -24.96 14.27
N TYR A 73 -6.80 -25.49 15.46
CA TYR A 73 -5.72 -25.05 16.33
C TYR A 73 -4.72 -26.21 16.52
N GLU A 74 -3.55 -26.08 15.90
CA GLU A 74 -2.46 -27.05 16.06
C GLU A 74 -1.82 -26.93 17.45
N THR A 75 -1.47 -28.06 18.05
CA THR A 75 -0.62 -28.09 19.25
C THR A 75 0.80 -27.65 18.88
N PRO A 76 1.58 -27.08 19.83
CA PRO A 76 2.96 -26.61 19.53
C PRO A 76 3.89 -27.71 19.00
N ASP A 77 3.65 -28.96 19.38
CA ASP A 77 4.39 -30.15 18.96
C ASP A 77 3.70 -30.92 17.82
N LYS A 78 2.57 -30.42 17.30
CA LYS A 78 1.72 -31.08 16.29
C LYS A 78 1.30 -32.49 16.69
N SER A 79 1.16 -32.72 18.00
CA SER A 79 0.63 -33.95 18.56
C SER A 79 -0.85 -34.16 18.23
N VAL A 80 -1.22 -35.42 18.06
CA VAL A 80 -2.61 -35.87 17.91
C VAL A 80 -3.38 -35.61 19.20
N ILE A 81 -4.61 -35.12 19.09
CA ILE A 81 -5.53 -34.99 20.23
C ILE A 81 -6.50 -36.16 20.22
N ASN A 82 -6.47 -36.98 21.27
CA ASN A 82 -7.26 -38.20 21.44
C ASN A 82 -8.54 -38.00 22.27
N GLY A 83 -8.69 -36.84 22.91
CA GLY A 83 -9.87 -36.53 23.71
C GLY A 83 -9.94 -35.05 24.03
N VAL A 84 -11.17 -34.55 24.17
CA VAL A 84 -11.46 -33.15 24.45
C VAL A 84 -12.63 -33.04 25.43
N THR A 85 -12.55 -32.07 26.34
CA THR A 85 -13.60 -31.74 27.30
C THR A 85 -13.58 -30.25 27.59
N PHE A 86 -14.72 -29.58 27.46
CA PHE A 86 -14.90 -28.20 27.88
C PHE A 86 -15.39 -28.15 29.33
N LEU A 87 -14.71 -27.37 30.18
CA LEU A 87 -15.12 -27.14 31.56
C LEU A 87 -14.61 -25.77 32.06
N ASN A 88 -15.51 -24.94 32.59
CA ASN A 88 -15.20 -23.62 33.19
C ASN A 88 -14.32 -22.75 32.26
N ASP A 89 -14.78 -22.48 31.04
CA ASP A 89 -14.11 -21.66 30.02
C ASP A 89 -12.73 -22.16 29.57
N THR A 90 -12.35 -23.38 29.98
CA THR A 90 -11.10 -24.03 29.58
C THR A 90 -11.42 -25.29 28.81
N ILE A 91 -10.73 -25.47 27.68
CA ILE A 91 -10.83 -26.69 26.88
C ILE A 91 -9.66 -27.58 27.28
N TYR A 92 -9.95 -28.71 27.89
CA TYR A 92 -8.95 -29.71 28.23
C TYR A 92 -8.80 -30.67 27.06
N THR A 93 -7.57 -31.00 26.72
CA THR A 93 -7.22 -31.96 25.67
C THR A 93 -6.22 -32.97 26.16
N ILE A 94 -6.34 -34.21 25.71
CA ILE A 94 -5.37 -35.28 26.00
C ILE A 94 -4.72 -35.74 24.70
N SER A 95 -3.40 -35.86 24.75
CA SER A 95 -2.53 -36.40 23.70
C SER A 95 -1.74 -37.57 24.27
N GLU A 96 -1.03 -38.32 23.43
CA GLU A 96 -0.26 -39.49 23.86
C GLU A 96 0.74 -39.11 24.98
N GLY A 97 0.42 -39.50 26.22
CA GLY A 97 1.24 -39.23 27.41
C GLY A 97 1.27 -37.77 27.91
N SER A 98 0.40 -36.87 27.43
CA SER A 98 0.39 -35.48 27.90
C SER A 98 -1.00 -34.83 27.90
N PHE A 99 -1.13 -33.78 28.72
CA PHE A 99 -2.35 -33.00 28.84
C PHE A 99 -2.11 -31.57 28.39
N GLY A 100 -3.13 -30.99 27.76
CA GLY A 100 -3.16 -29.60 27.32
C GLY A 100 -4.42 -28.91 27.80
N GLY A 101 -4.31 -27.61 28.03
CA GLY A 101 -5.43 -26.72 28.25
C GLY A 101 -5.42 -25.61 27.21
N TRP A 102 -6.60 -25.22 26.75
CA TRP A 102 -6.77 -24.11 25.82
C TRP A 102 -7.67 -23.04 26.43
N THR A 103 -7.27 -21.79 26.28
CA THR A 103 -8.01 -20.61 26.77
C THR A 103 -8.03 -19.53 25.70
N LEU A 104 -9.17 -18.85 25.52
CA LEU A 104 -9.27 -17.66 24.67
C LEU A 104 -8.57 -16.47 25.34
N ASP A 105 -7.73 -15.76 24.60
CA ASP A 105 -7.19 -14.48 25.04
C ASP A 105 -8.11 -13.29 24.69
N HIS A 106 -7.75 -12.09 25.14
CA HIS A 106 -8.50 -10.86 24.89
C HIS A 106 -8.56 -10.43 23.41
N LEU A 107 -7.75 -11.06 22.54
CA LEU A 107 -7.75 -10.86 21.10
C LEU A 107 -8.61 -11.90 20.37
N GLY A 108 -9.29 -12.80 21.11
CA GLY A 108 -10.05 -13.91 20.52
C GLY A 108 -9.17 -15.05 20.01
N VAL A 109 -7.89 -15.08 20.39
CA VAL A 109 -6.94 -16.11 19.96
C VAL A 109 -6.89 -17.23 20.98
N MET A 110 -7.09 -18.47 20.51
CA MET A 110 -6.95 -19.66 21.33
C MET A 110 -5.47 -19.91 21.67
N ARG A 111 -5.13 -19.97 22.96
CA ARG A 111 -3.77 -20.26 23.42
C ARG A 111 -3.68 -21.60 24.12
N TYR A 112 -2.69 -22.39 23.73
CA TYR A 112 -2.36 -23.68 24.33
C TYR A 112 -1.42 -23.52 25.53
N HIS A 113 -1.71 -24.24 26.61
CA HIS A 113 -0.88 -24.38 27.80
C HIS A 113 -0.73 -25.85 28.15
N LYS A 114 0.51 -26.33 28.30
CA LYS A 114 0.76 -27.72 28.71
C LYS A 114 0.42 -27.91 30.19
N LEU A 115 -0.29 -28.98 30.51
CA LEU A 115 -0.71 -29.31 31.87
C LEU A 115 0.01 -30.57 32.37
N SER A 116 0.41 -30.57 33.64
CA SER A 116 0.95 -31.76 34.31
C SER A 116 -0.15 -32.68 34.87
N THR A 117 -1.27 -32.10 35.25
CA THR A 117 -2.41 -32.78 35.89
C THR A 117 -3.71 -32.15 35.42
N ILE A 118 -4.78 -32.93 35.43
CA ILE A 118 -6.13 -32.49 35.06
C ILE A 118 -7.02 -32.48 36.32
N PRO A 119 -7.97 -31.54 36.45
CA PRO A 119 -8.99 -31.57 37.49
C PRO A 119 -9.81 -32.88 37.49
N ALA A 120 -10.23 -33.35 38.67
CA ALA A 120 -10.93 -34.63 38.79
C ALA A 120 -12.30 -34.65 38.09
N GLU A 121 -12.88 -33.48 37.85
CA GLU A 121 -14.16 -33.28 37.19
C GLU A 121 -14.10 -33.51 35.68
N VAL A 122 -12.92 -33.38 35.07
CA VAL A 122 -12.74 -33.49 33.61
C VAL A 122 -12.78 -34.96 33.19
N LYS A 123 -13.70 -35.28 32.29
CA LYS A 123 -13.87 -36.63 31.71
C LYS A 123 -13.89 -36.55 30.19
N PHE A 124 -12.91 -37.18 29.55
CA PHE A 124 -12.79 -37.24 28.09
C PHE A 124 -13.74 -38.24 27.42
N LYS A 125 -14.29 -39.17 28.20
CA LYS A 125 -15.32 -40.11 27.77
C LYS A 125 -16.40 -40.12 28.84
N GLU A 126 -17.64 -39.94 28.42
CA GLU A 126 -18.76 -40.14 29.33
C GLU A 126 -18.82 -41.61 29.77
N PRO A 127 -19.20 -41.88 31.03
CA PRO A 127 -19.50 -43.24 31.43
C PRO A 127 -20.64 -43.75 30.53
N PRO A 128 -20.56 -44.99 30.02
CA PRO A 128 -21.59 -45.53 29.15
C PRO A 128 -22.94 -45.49 29.86
N ALA A 129 -23.96 -44.98 29.17
CA ALA A 129 -25.32 -44.98 29.69
C ALA A 129 -25.73 -46.43 30.03
N PRO A 130 -26.31 -46.68 31.22
CA PRO A 130 -26.78 -48.01 31.56
C PRO A 130 -27.92 -48.39 30.61
N ILE A 131 -27.76 -49.52 29.91
CA ILE A 131 -28.79 -50.04 28.99
C ILE A 131 -29.72 -50.94 29.80
N PRO A 132 -31.03 -50.63 29.91
CA PRO A 132 -31.95 -51.42 30.73
C PRO A 132 -32.43 -52.70 30.04
N PHE A 133 -31.98 -52.97 28.82
CA PHE A 133 -32.40 -54.09 27.98
C PHE A 133 -31.21 -54.89 27.42
N ILE A 134 -31.50 -56.08 26.90
CA ILE A 134 -30.52 -56.91 26.20
C ILE A 134 -30.37 -56.38 24.78
N LEU A 135 -29.13 -56.10 24.37
CA LEU A 135 -28.85 -55.65 23.01
C LEU A 135 -29.28 -56.70 21.98
N PRO A 136 -30.02 -56.32 20.93
CA PRO A 136 -30.31 -57.21 19.80
C PRO A 136 -29.03 -57.79 19.18
N ASP A 137 -29.10 -59.02 18.69
CA ASP A 137 -27.97 -59.72 18.07
C ASP A 137 -27.32 -58.89 16.94
N GLU A 138 -28.13 -58.16 16.18
CA GLU A 138 -27.67 -57.27 15.11
C GLU A 138 -26.69 -56.21 15.64
N ILE A 139 -27.03 -55.55 16.76
CA ILE A 139 -26.19 -54.52 17.37
C ILE A 139 -24.93 -55.15 17.99
N LEU A 140 -25.06 -56.33 18.59
CA LEU A 140 -23.91 -57.06 19.16
C LEU A 140 -22.88 -57.44 18.09
N HIS A 141 -23.35 -57.95 16.94
CA HIS A 141 -22.50 -58.23 15.78
C HIS A 141 -21.85 -56.97 15.21
N ALA A 142 -22.49 -55.82 15.37
CA ALA A 142 -21.95 -54.54 14.96
C ALA A 142 -20.81 -54.00 15.85
N GLN A 143 -20.49 -54.66 16.97
CA GLN A 143 -19.46 -54.24 17.93
C GLN A 143 -19.75 -52.83 18.49
N PRO A 144 -20.69 -52.71 19.44
CA PRO A 144 -21.10 -51.41 19.97
C PRO A 144 -19.97 -50.80 20.81
N SER A 145 -19.66 -49.52 20.58
CA SER A 145 -18.52 -48.80 21.16
C SER A 145 -18.94 -47.66 22.08
N VAL A 146 -20.02 -46.96 21.75
CA VAL A 146 -20.46 -45.73 22.42
C VAL A 146 -21.95 -45.79 22.67
N PHE A 147 -22.37 -45.35 23.85
CA PHE A 147 -23.75 -45.39 24.31
C PHE A 147 -24.15 -44.03 24.86
N THR A 148 -25.26 -43.49 24.39
CA THR A 148 -25.87 -42.28 24.95
C THR A 148 -27.38 -42.37 24.90
N THR A 149 -28.07 -41.50 25.64
CA THR A 149 -29.52 -41.49 25.76
C THR A 149 -30.05 -40.06 25.77
N ILE A 150 -31.13 -39.81 25.03
CA ILE A 150 -31.88 -38.57 25.09
C ILE A 150 -33.34 -38.94 25.26
N ASN A 151 -33.96 -38.47 26.34
CA ASN A 151 -35.31 -38.86 26.72
C ASN A 151 -35.42 -40.40 26.78
N ASP A 152 -36.34 -40.98 25.99
CA ASP A 152 -36.59 -42.42 25.89
C ASP A 152 -35.89 -43.08 24.68
N LEU A 153 -34.96 -42.40 24.02
CA LEU A 153 -34.23 -42.91 22.86
C LEU A 153 -32.78 -43.25 23.24
N TYR A 154 -32.38 -44.48 22.93
CA TYR A 154 -31.03 -44.99 23.15
C TYR A 154 -30.24 -44.99 21.85
N PHE A 155 -29.09 -44.32 21.86
CA PHE A 155 -28.18 -44.17 20.73
C PHE A 155 -26.95 -45.04 20.94
N ILE A 156 -26.71 -45.94 20.00
CA ILE A 156 -25.67 -46.94 20.10
C ILE A 156 -24.77 -46.80 18.88
N GLY A 157 -23.60 -46.20 19.09
CA GLY A 157 -22.54 -46.11 18.10
C GLY A 157 -21.78 -47.43 18.04
N THR A 158 -21.39 -47.82 16.84
CA THR A 158 -20.72 -49.10 16.58
C THR A 158 -19.38 -48.91 15.87
N THR A 159 -18.51 -49.92 15.88
CA THR A 159 -17.21 -49.84 15.20
C THR A 159 -17.25 -50.30 13.75
N ASN A 160 -18.35 -50.89 13.26
CA ASN A 160 -18.41 -51.40 11.89
C ASN A 160 -19.72 -51.11 11.14
N ASN A 161 -20.79 -50.66 11.80
CA ASN A 161 -22.11 -50.53 11.18
C ASN A 161 -22.88 -49.26 11.60
N GLY A 162 -22.18 -48.16 11.85
CA GLY A 162 -22.79 -46.85 12.07
C GLY A 162 -23.52 -46.72 13.41
N LEU A 163 -24.69 -46.07 13.39
CA LEU A 163 -25.48 -45.72 14.56
C LEU A 163 -26.82 -46.44 14.57
N TYR A 164 -27.16 -47.04 15.70
CA TYR A 164 -28.48 -47.58 15.99
C TYR A 164 -29.23 -46.68 16.97
N ILE A 165 -30.52 -46.47 16.70
CA ILE A 165 -31.46 -45.79 17.60
C ILE A 165 -32.49 -46.81 18.04
N THR A 166 -32.64 -46.96 19.34
CA THR A 166 -33.48 -48.01 19.95
C THR A 166 -34.47 -47.41 20.95
N SER A 167 -35.60 -48.09 21.12
CA SER A 167 -36.58 -47.80 22.18
C SER A 167 -36.06 -48.27 23.55
N PRO A 168 -36.71 -47.88 24.66
CA PRO A 168 -36.36 -48.39 26.00
C PRO A 168 -36.50 -49.90 26.16
N GLU A 169 -37.23 -50.56 25.26
CA GLU A 169 -37.41 -52.02 25.21
C GLU A 169 -36.33 -52.73 24.36
N GLY A 170 -35.45 -51.97 23.70
CA GLY A 170 -34.41 -52.50 22.81
C GLY A 170 -34.88 -52.78 21.38
N THR A 171 -36.07 -52.29 20.98
CA THR A 171 -36.51 -52.37 19.59
C THR A 171 -35.72 -51.39 18.74
N ILE A 172 -35.15 -51.83 17.61
CA ILE A 172 -34.45 -50.95 16.67
C ILE A 172 -35.48 -50.08 15.95
N LEU A 173 -35.44 -48.78 16.23
CA LEU A 173 -36.30 -47.78 15.61
C LEU A 173 -35.67 -47.26 14.32
N ARG A 174 -34.35 -47.04 14.33
CA ARG A 174 -33.57 -46.57 13.17
C ARG A 174 -32.17 -47.13 13.16
N HIS A 175 -31.67 -47.36 11.95
CA HIS A 175 -30.28 -47.66 11.67
C HIS A 175 -29.76 -46.67 10.64
N LEU A 176 -28.66 -45.99 10.97
CA LEU A 176 -27.99 -45.02 10.12
C LEU A 176 -26.59 -45.52 9.79
N SER A 177 -26.24 -45.56 8.51
CA SER A 177 -24.96 -46.06 8.03
C SER A 177 -24.50 -45.35 6.76
N THR A 178 -23.39 -45.80 6.21
CA THR A 178 -22.96 -45.43 4.86
C THR A 178 -23.82 -46.09 3.77
N HIS A 179 -24.49 -47.21 4.08
CA HIS A 179 -25.28 -47.98 3.10
C HIS A 179 -26.55 -47.24 2.67
N ASP A 180 -27.23 -46.59 3.62
CA ASP A 180 -28.39 -45.73 3.35
C ASP A 180 -28.00 -44.28 2.99
N GLN A 181 -26.68 -44.00 2.90
CA GLN A 181 -26.10 -42.69 2.61
C GLN A 181 -26.46 -41.63 3.67
N SER A 182 -26.78 -42.04 4.89
CA SER A 182 -27.10 -41.11 5.98
C SER A 182 -25.83 -40.61 6.66
N LEU A 183 -24.87 -41.49 6.93
CA LEU A 183 -23.61 -41.18 7.60
C LEU A 183 -22.42 -41.17 6.63
N PRO A 184 -21.35 -40.41 6.91
CA PRO A 184 -20.14 -40.40 6.09
C PRO A 184 -19.27 -41.64 6.31
N ASP A 185 -19.42 -42.30 7.47
CA ASP A 185 -18.62 -43.44 7.89
C ASP A 185 -19.43 -44.33 8.87
N ASN A 186 -19.01 -45.58 9.03
CA ASN A 186 -19.64 -46.56 9.92
C ASN A 186 -18.93 -46.69 11.28
N ILE A 187 -17.73 -46.14 11.45
CA ILE A 187 -16.98 -46.22 12.70
C ILE A 187 -17.31 -45.02 13.59
N VAL A 188 -18.20 -45.20 14.56
CA VAL A 188 -18.59 -44.15 15.51
C VAL A 188 -17.60 -44.14 16.69
N ARG A 189 -16.80 -43.08 16.82
CA ARG A 189 -15.81 -42.92 17.89
C ARG A 189 -16.34 -42.21 19.12
N ALA A 190 -17.20 -41.22 18.93
CA ALA A 190 -17.81 -40.45 20.02
C ALA A 190 -19.18 -39.92 19.62
N ILE A 191 -20.05 -39.79 20.62
CA ILE A 191 -21.35 -39.13 20.52
C ILE A 191 -21.38 -38.04 21.59
N CYS A 192 -21.76 -36.82 21.22
CA CYS A 192 -21.95 -35.72 22.15
C CYS A 192 -23.38 -35.20 22.05
N ILE A 193 -24.06 -35.11 23.19
CA ILE A 193 -25.37 -34.48 23.29
C ILE A 193 -25.13 -32.98 23.33
N GLN A 194 -25.85 -32.24 22.48
CA GLN A 194 -25.89 -30.79 22.54
C GLN A 194 -27.10 -30.32 23.34
N ASP A 195 -28.28 -30.85 23.00
CA ASP A 195 -29.55 -30.51 23.64
C ASP A 195 -30.56 -31.67 23.44
N ALA A 196 -31.83 -31.46 23.81
CA ALA A 196 -32.87 -32.48 23.70
C ALA A 196 -33.26 -32.88 22.26
N GLN A 197 -32.80 -32.12 21.25
CA GLN A 197 -33.13 -32.31 19.84
C GLN A 197 -31.89 -32.51 18.95
N GLN A 198 -30.66 -32.34 19.45
CA GLN A 198 -29.46 -32.41 18.64
C GLN A 198 -28.33 -33.21 19.28
N ILE A 199 -27.69 -34.05 18.45
CA ILE A 199 -26.44 -34.75 18.77
C ILE A 199 -25.38 -34.55 17.70
N TRP A 200 -24.13 -34.73 18.12
CA TRP A 200 -22.96 -34.76 17.27
C TRP A 200 -22.31 -36.14 17.31
N LEU A 201 -21.82 -36.59 16.16
CA LEU A 201 -21.13 -37.84 15.96
C LEU A 201 -19.74 -37.58 15.38
N ALA A 202 -18.72 -38.18 15.99
CA ALA A 202 -17.36 -38.21 15.46
C ALA A 202 -17.06 -39.58 14.88
N PHE A 203 -16.47 -39.58 13.69
CA PHE A 203 -16.10 -40.79 12.96
C PHE A 203 -14.60 -40.86 12.67
N ASP A 204 -14.15 -42.02 12.17
CA ASP A 204 -12.85 -42.16 11.52
C ASP A 204 -12.72 -41.26 10.29
N ASN A 205 -13.81 -41.01 9.59
CA ASN A 205 -13.86 -40.12 8.45
C ASN A 205 -15.06 -39.17 8.51
N GLY A 206 -14.83 -38.01 9.11
CA GLY A 206 -15.81 -36.92 9.15
C GLY A 206 -16.58 -36.82 10.46
N ILE A 207 -17.54 -35.90 10.46
CA ILE A 207 -18.36 -35.51 11.62
C ILE A 207 -19.80 -35.37 11.13
N SER A 208 -20.78 -35.78 11.93
CA SER A 208 -22.19 -35.56 11.61
C SER A 208 -22.92 -34.88 12.74
N GLN A 209 -23.83 -33.99 12.38
CA GLN A 209 -24.86 -33.45 13.26
C GLN A 209 -26.18 -34.13 12.94
N ILE A 210 -26.89 -34.62 13.95
CA ILE A 210 -28.24 -35.18 13.80
C ILE A 210 -29.21 -34.32 14.58
N THR A 211 -30.30 -33.91 13.91
CA THR A 211 -31.43 -33.19 14.51
C THR A 211 -32.67 -34.06 14.50
N PHE A 212 -33.31 -34.17 15.67
CA PHE A 212 -34.57 -34.89 15.90
C PHE A 212 -35.76 -33.98 15.63
N ASP A 213 -36.78 -34.54 14.98
CA ASP A 213 -38.04 -33.89 14.62
C ASP A 213 -37.85 -32.47 14.07
N PRO A 214 -37.04 -32.33 12.99
CA PRO A 214 -36.72 -31.03 12.44
C PRO A 214 -37.99 -30.38 11.87
N SER A 215 -38.12 -29.07 12.04
CA SER A 215 -39.25 -28.31 11.48
C SER A 215 -39.36 -28.41 9.95
N ILE A 216 -38.29 -28.87 9.28
CA ILE A 216 -38.22 -29.15 7.85
C ILE A 216 -37.66 -30.56 7.63
N THR A 217 -38.46 -31.44 7.00
CA THR A 217 -38.11 -32.84 6.72
C THR A 217 -38.15 -33.12 5.22
N LEU A 218 -37.14 -33.82 4.68
CA LEU A 218 -37.15 -34.32 3.31
C LEU A 218 -37.88 -35.67 3.24
N LEU A 219 -39.06 -35.71 2.61
CA LEU A 219 -39.87 -36.92 2.59
C LEU A 219 -39.51 -37.94 1.49
N GLY A 220 -38.66 -37.58 0.53
CA GLY A 220 -38.25 -38.50 -0.53
C GLY A 220 -37.35 -37.83 -1.55
N LYS A 221 -36.38 -38.59 -2.09
CA LYS A 221 -35.43 -38.07 -3.09
C LYS A 221 -36.13 -37.89 -4.43
N ARG A 222 -35.80 -36.82 -5.16
CA ARG A 222 -36.36 -36.56 -6.51
C ARG A 222 -36.13 -37.71 -7.50
N SER A 223 -35.07 -38.49 -7.33
CA SER A 223 -34.82 -39.70 -8.13
C SER A 223 -35.87 -40.80 -7.92
N GLN A 224 -36.48 -40.86 -6.73
CA GLN A 224 -37.47 -41.89 -6.37
C GLN A 224 -38.88 -41.46 -6.75
N ILE A 225 -39.25 -40.21 -6.45
CA ILE A 225 -40.63 -39.72 -6.59
C ILE A 225 -40.84 -38.82 -7.82
N GLY A 226 -39.80 -38.29 -8.44
CA GLY A 226 -39.94 -37.34 -9.56
C GLY A 226 -40.33 -35.91 -9.14
N LYS A 227 -40.81 -35.10 -10.11
CA LYS A 227 -41.27 -33.71 -9.90
C LYS A 227 -42.70 -33.73 -9.36
N LEU A 228 -42.89 -33.10 -8.21
CA LEU A 228 -44.20 -32.91 -7.56
C LEU A 228 -45.14 -32.05 -8.41
N LYS A 229 -46.39 -32.51 -8.57
CA LYS A 229 -47.48 -31.87 -9.34
C LYS A 229 -48.72 -31.58 -8.51
N ASN A 230 -49.02 -32.42 -7.51
CA ASN A 230 -50.08 -32.20 -6.53
C ASN A 230 -49.78 -32.94 -5.23
N ALA A 231 -50.37 -32.51 -4.12
CA ALA A 231 -50.27 -33.21 -2.84
C ALA A 231 -51.52 -32.97 -1.98
N THR A 232 -51.89 -33.97 -1.19
CA THR A 232 -52.99 -33.87 -0.22
C THR A 232 -52.72 -34.80 0.96
N LEU A 233 -53.18 -34.40 2.14
CA LEU A 233 -53.10 -35.23 3.34
C LEU A 233 -54.49 -35.76 3.67
N PHE A 234 -54.61 -37.05 3.91
CA PHE A 234 -55.87 -37.69 4.30
C PHE A 234 -55.57 -38.81 5.31
N ASN A 235 -56.18 -38.74 6.50
CA ASN A 235 -55.97 -39.72 7.59
C ASN A 235 -54.49 -40.06 7.82
N ASP A 236 -53.66 -39.04 8.06
CA ASP A 236 -52.20 -39.13 8.28
C ASP A 236 -51.38 -39.78 7.14
N THR A 237 -52.02 -40.04 6.02
CA THR A 237 -51.39 -40.53 4.79
C THR A 237 -51.27 -39.39 3.80
N LEU A 238 -50.02 -39.06 3.45
CA LEU A 238 -49.69 -38.08 2.43
C LEU A 238 -49.77 -38.74 1.06
N TYR A 239 -50.66 -38.26 0.21
CA TYR A 239 -50.76 -38.65 -1.18
C TYR A 239 -50.12 -37.57 -2.05
N ILE A 240 -49.18 -37.98 -2.91
CA ILE A 240 -48.53 -37.09 -3.87
C ILE A 240 -48.78 -37.55 -5.30
N GLN A 241 -48.99 -36.58 -6.18
CA GLN A 241 -48.97 -36.75 -7.62
C GLN A 241 -47.67 -36.15 -8.16
N THR A 242 -47.00 -36.89 -9.01
CA THR A 242 -45.72 -36.48 -9.60
C THR A 242 -45.77 -36.62 -11.12
N ASN A 243 -44.67 -36.30 -11.81
CA ASN A 243 -44.57 -36.54 -13.26
C ASN A 243 -44.42 -38.02 -13.63
N ILE A 244 -44.06 -38.90 -12.69
CA ILE A 244 -43.84 -40.33 -12.96
C ILE A 244 -44.96 -41.22 -12.43
N GLY A 245 -45.80 -40.73 -11.51
CA GLY A 245 -46.90 -41.51 -10.96
C GLY A 245 -47.49 -40.90 -9.69
N TYR A 246 -48.31 -41.69 -9.00
CA TYR A 246 -48.90 -41.35 -7.72
C TYR A 246 -48.22 -42.17 -6.64
N PHE A 247 -47.97 -41.53 -5.50
CA PHE A 247 -47.36 -42.19 -4.36
C PHE A 247 -48.09 -41.83 -3.08
N LYS A 248 -48.00 -42.71 -2.08
CA LYS A 248 -48.49 -42.47 -0.72
C LYS A 248 -47.40 -42.74 0.31
N ARG A 249 -47.47 -42.05 1.43
CA ARG A 249 -46.59 -42.26 2.58
C ARG A 249 -47.33 -41.87 3.86
N THR A 250 -47.28 -42.71 4.89
CA THR A 250 -47.74 -42.37 6.24
C THR A 250 -46.71 -41.47 6.91
N LEU A 251 -47.14 -40.37 7.55
CA LEU A 251 -46.22 -39.42 8.18
C LEU A 251 -45.44 -40.02 9.36
N ASP A 252 -46.08 -40.92 10.14
CA ASP A 252 -45.52 -41.42 11.40
C ASP A 252 -44.80 -42.79 11.30
N ALA A 253 -44.98 -43.52 10.20
CA ALA A 253 -44.61 -44.94 10.13
C ALA A 253 -43.86 -45.36 8.86
N GLY A 254 -43.63 -44.46 7.90
CA GLY A 254 -43.01 -44.78 6.62
C GLY A 254 -41.79 -43.93 6.33
N ASP A 255 -40.70 -44.56 5.87
CA ASP A 255 -39.51 -43.87 5.36
C ASP A 255 -39.53 -43.61 3.85
N HIS A 256 -40.41 -44.30 3.14
CA HIS A 256 -40.43 -44.29 1.68
C HIS A 256 -41.85 -44.05 1.15
N PHE A 257 -41.89 -43.48 -0.05
CA PHE A 257 -43.13 -43.32 -0.81
C PHE A 257 -43.45 -44.61 -1.56
N GLU A 258 -44.63 -45.17 -1.31
CA GLU A 258 -45.13 -46.34 -2.01
C GLU A 258 -45.91 -45.93 -3.25
N PRO A 259 -45.70 -46.58 -4.41
CA PRO A 259 -46.48 -46.29 -5.61
C PRO A 259 -47.93 -46.73 -5.41
N VAL A 260 -48.86 -45.89 -5.86
CA VAL A 260 -50.30 -46.16 -5.74
C VAL A 260 -50.89 -46.51 -7.10
N ASP A 261 -51.64 -47.61 -7.13
CA ASP A 261 -52.46 -47.99 -8.28
C ASP A 261 -53.81 -47.27 -8.24
N ILE A 262 -53.95 -46.25 -9.08
CA ILE A 262 -55.14 -45.39 -9.20
C ILE A 262 -56.40 -46.21 -9.53
N LYS A 263 -56.27 -47.41 -10.10
CA LYS A 263 -57.41 -48.27 -10.43
C LYS A 263 -57.98 -49.03 -9.23
N LYS A 264 -57.21 -49.16 -8.14
CA LYS A 264 -57.57 -49.96 -6.97
C LYS A 264 -57.95 -49.13 -5.76
N GLU A 265 -57.46 -47.89 -5.66
CA GLU A 265 -57.73 -47.01 -4.52
C GLU A 265 -58.62 -45.82 -4.94
N THR A 266 -59.62 -45.51 -4.12
CA THR A 266 -60.46 -44.32 -4.28
C THR A 266 -59.61 -43.07 -4.02
N PHE A 267 -59.14 -42.43 -5.08
CA PHE A 267 -58.27 -41.27 -4.98
C PHE A 267 -59.06 -40.00 -4.65
N HIS A 268 -58.80 -39.44 -3.47
CA HIS A 268 -59.27 -38.12 -3.07
C HIS A 268 -58.17 -37.07 -3.32
N LEU A 269 -57.74 -36.89 -4.57
CA LEU A 269 -56.93 -35.71 -4.88
C LEU A 269 -57.87 -34.52 -5.07
N LEU A 270 -57.71 -33.51 -4.23
CA LEU A 270 -58.32 -32.21 -4.46
C LEU A 270 -57.92 -31.72 -5.86
N PRO A 271 -58.88 -31.21 -6.66
CA PRO A 271 -58.57 -30.65 -7.96
C PRO A 271 -57.52 -29.55 -7.80
N GLN A 272 -56.56 -29.47 -8.74
CA GLN A 272 -55.64 -28.35 -8.80
C GLN A 272 -56.45 -27.04 -8.85
N ASN A 273 -56.32 -26.20 -7.84
CA ASN A 273 -56.80 -24.83 -7.91
C ASN A 273 -55.93 -24.09 -8.94
N SER A 274 -56.36 -24.08 -10.20
CA SER A 274 -55.77 -23.34 -11.32
C SER A 274 -55.77 -21.82 -11.12
N VAL A 275 -56.38 -21.33 -10.03
CA VAL A 275 -56.49 -19.92 -9.66
C VAL A 275 -55.12 -19.32 -9.27
N TYR A 276 -54.19 -20.13 -8.74
CA TYR A 276 -52.91 -19.64 -8.21
C TYR A 276 -51.98 -19.04 -9.26
N ASP A 277 -51.99 -19.55 -10.50
CA ASP A 277 -51.08 -19.11 -11.56
C ASP A 277 -51.37 -17.67 -12.06
N SER A 278 -52.50 -17.08 -11.63
CA SER A 278 -52.94 -15.73 -12.02
C SER A 278 -52.76 -14.65 -10.95
N LEU A 279 -52.49 -15.04 -9.69
CA LEU A 279 -52.32 -14.11 -8.58
C LEU A 279 -50.96 -13.41 -8.68
N ARG A 280 -50.96 -12.09 -8.46
CA ARG A 280 -49.74 -11.27 -8.36
C ARG A 280 -49.71 -10.58 -7.01
N VAL A 281 -48.51 -10.33 -6.49
CA VAL A 281 -48.30 -9.63 -5.20
C VAL A 281 -49.05 -8.30 -5.16
N SER A 282 -48.97 -7.51 -6.24
CA SER A 282 -49.63 -6.21 -6.38
C SER A 282 -51.16 -6.24 -6.25
N ASN A 283 -51.78 -7.41 -6.46
CA ASN A 283 -53.23 -7.56 -6.39
C ASN A 283 -53.70 -7.87 -4.96
N VAL A 284 -52.78 -8.31 -4.09
CA VAL A 284 -53.08 -8.78 -2.73
C VAL A 284 -52.57 -7.79 -1.69
N PHE A 285 -51.41 -7.17 -1.92
CA PHE A 285 -50.77 -6.23 -1.01
C PHE A 285 -50.65 -4.84 -1.67
N TYR A 286 -51.19 -3.82 -1.01
CA TYR A 286 -51.07 -2.41 -1.43
C TYR A 286 -49.76 -1.79 -0.95
N ASP A 287 -49.31 -2.16 0.25
CA ASP A 287 -48.04 -1.72 0.83
C ASP A 287 -46.93 -2.73 0.50
N THR A 288 -46.30 -2.56 -0.66
CA THR A 288 -45.21 -3.44 -1.09
C THR A 288 -43.91 -3.21 -0.32
N GLU A 289 -43.72 -2.05 0.31
CA GLU A 289 -42.53 -1.77 1.14
C GLU A 289 -42.49 -2.70 2.35
N SER A 290 -43.65 -3.00 2.96
CA SER A 290 -43.76 -3.95 4.08
C SER A 290 -43.28 -5.37 3.76
N LEU A 291 -43.24 -5.74 2.48
CA LEU A 291 -42.82 -7.06 2.02
C LEU A 291 -41.30 -7.18 1.81
N GLY A 292 -40.57 -6.05 1.75
CA GLY A 292 -39.14 -6.02 1.46
C GLY A 292 -38.77 -6.76 0.17
N GLU A 293 -37.82 -7.68 0.25
CA GLU A 293 -37.38 -8.51 -0.91
C GLU A 293 -38.52 -9.33 -1.56
N PHE A 294 -39.60 -9.62 -0.81
CA PHE A 294 -40.75 -10.38 -1.33
C PHE A 294 -41.74 -9.53 -2.13
N ALA A 295 -41.54 -8.21 -2.22
CA ALA A 295 -42.32 -7.33 -3.10
C ALA A 295 -42.24 -7.77 -4.57
N HIS A 296 -41.12 -8.39 -4.96
CA HIS A 296 -40.87 -8.92 -6.30
C HIS A 296 -41.02 -10.45 -6.37
N ALA A 297 -41.79 -11.05 -5.46
CA ALA A 297 -42.00 -12.49 -5.47
C ALA A 297 -42.56 -12.98 -6.81
N GLU A 298 -41.98 -14.06 -7.32
CA GLU A 298 -42.33 -14.65 -8.62
C GLU A 298 -43.64 -15.44 -8.53
N GLN A 299 -43.95 -16.00 -7.36
CA GLN A 299 -45.13 -16.82 -7.12
C GLN A 299 -45.72 -16.54 -5.73
N ILE A 300 -47.05 -16.65 -5.64
CA ILE A 300 -47.86 -16.41 -4.45
C ILE A 300 -48.85 -17.57 -4.25
N TYR A 301 -48.94 -18.10 -3.03
CA TYR A 301 -49.88 -19.19 -2.69
C TYR A 301 -50.74 -18.79 -1.48
N PRO A 302 -52.07 -18.69 -1.63
CA PRO A 302 -52.96 -18.51 -0.49
C PRO A 302 -53.10 -19.82 0.28
N ILE A 303 -53.14 -19.72 1.61
CA ILE A 303 -53.23 -20.87 2.52
C ILE A 303 -54.59 -20.90 3.24
N GLY A 304 -55.17 -19.73 3.49
CA GLY A 304 -56.32 -19.53 4.37
C GLY A 304 -56.08 -18.35 5.31
N ASP A 305 -57.11 -17.84 5.97
CA ASP A 305 -57.02 -16.77 6.98
C ASP A 305 -56.17 -15.57 6.56
N ASN A 306 -56.41 -15.06 5.34
CA ASN A 306 -55.64 -13.96 4.74
C ASN A 306 -54.11 -14.18 4.75
N THR A 307 -53.64 -15.42 4.74
CA THR A 307 -52.22 -15.76 4.82
C THR A 307 -51.73 -16.33 3.48
N TYR A 308 -50.54 -15.89 3.07
CA TYR A 308 -49.97 -16.14 1.76
C TYR A 308 -48.49 -16.52 1.86
N TRP A 309 -48.07 -17.57 1.16
CA TRP A 309 -46.66 -17.81 0.87
C TRP A 309 -46.23 -16.99 -0.34
N LEU A 310 -45.15 -16.22 -0.19
CA LEU A 310 -44.48 -15.48 -1.25
C LEU A 310 -43.12 -16.14 -1.52
N CYS A 311 -42.84 -16.49 -2.78
CA CYS A 311 -41.59 -17.11 -3.17
C CYS A 311 -40.72 -16.13 -3.99
N ALA A 312 -39.51 -15.86 -3.52
CA ALA A 312 -38.54 -15.02 -4.19
C ALA A 312 -37.16 -15.71 -4.19
N LYS A 313 -36.49 -15.82 -5.35
CA LYS A 313 -35.15 -16.46 -5.47
C LYS A 313 -35.12 -17.90 -4.90
N ASN A 314 -34.39 -18.19 -3.83
CA ASN A 314 -34.43 -19.51 -3.15
C ASN A 314 -35.05 -19.42 -1.75
N GLU A 315 -35.93 -18.44 -1.55
CA GLU A 315 -36.56 -18.10 -0.27
C GLU A 315 -38.08 -18.11 -0.39
N ALA A 316 -38.75 -18.56 0.66
CA ALA A 316 -40.20 -18.45 0.83
C ALA A 316 -40.51 -17.68 2.12
N GLY A 317 -41.42 -16.71 2.04
CA GLY A 317 -41.91 -15.94 3.18
C GLY A 317 -43.41 -16.15 3.35
N LEU A 318 -43.85 -16.43 4.58
CA LEU A 318 -45.24 -16.54 4.98
C LEU A 318 -45.71 -15.19 5.50
N PHE A 319 -46.68 -14.58 4.83
CA PHE A 319 -47.22 -13.27 5.16
C PHE A 319 -48.68 -13.35 5.52
N HIS A 320 -49.07 -12.67 6.59
CA HIS A 320 -50.47 -12.41 6.90
C HIS A 320 -50.86 -11.04 6.35
N ASN A 321 -51.99 -10.96 5.67
CA ASN A 321 -52.49 -9.76 5.02
C ASN A 321 -53.57 -9.09 5.86
N ASP A 322 -53.22 -7.94 6.44
CA ASP A 322 -54.14 -7.08 7.17
C ASP A 322 -54.50 -5.87 6.30
N ASN A 323 -55.64 -5.91 5.62
CA ASN A 323 -56.15 -4.82 4.76
C ASN A 323 -55.15 -4.33 3.69
N GLY A 324 -54.40 -5.26 3.07
CA GLY A 324 -53.40 -4.97 2.05
C GLY A 324 -52.01 -4.69 2.59
N LYS A 325 -51.80 -4.71 3.91
CA LYS A 325 -50.47 -4.62 4.55
C LYS A 325 -49.99 -6.01 4.94
N GLY A 326 -48.79 -6.39 4.48
CA GLY A 326 -48.20 -7.69 4.78
C GLY A 326 -47.43 -7.69 6.10
N THR A 327 -47.72 -8.64 6.98
CA THR A 327 -46.90 -8.92 8.16
C THR A 327 -46.22 -10.28 8.01
N LEU A 328 -44.89 -10.30 8.05
CA LEU A 328 -44.12 -11.54 7.96
C LEU A 328 -44.31 -12.38 9.22
N LYS A 329 -44.83 -13.61 9.05
CA LYS A 329 -44.98 -14.60 10.12
C LYS A 329 -43.74 -15.47 10.25
N CYS A 330 -43.24 -16.00 9.14
CA CYS A 330 -41.97 -16.72 9.08
C CYS A 330 -41.38 -16.69 7.66
N ARG A 331 -40.10 -17.02 7.54
CA ARG A 331 -39.40 -17.20 6.26
C ARG A 331 -38.47 -18.39 6.29
N ILE A 332 -38.24 -18.96 5.11
CA ILE A 332 -37.45 -20.17 4.91
C ILE A 332 -36.51 -19.93 3.74
N LEU A 333 -35.21 -20.02 4.02
CA LEU A 333 -34.15 -19.99 3.00
C LEU A 333 -33.64 -21.41 2.78
N LEU A 334 -33.98 -22.02 1.64
CA LEU A 334 -33.67 -23.42 1.38
C LEU A 334 -32.14 -23.68 1.29
N ASN A 335 -31.35 -22.66 0.98
CA ASN A 335 -29.88 -22.77 1.01
C ASN A 335 -29.34 -23.23 2.38
N ASN A 336 -30.05 -22.93 3.49
CA ASN A 336 -29.65 -23.36 4.84
C ASN A 336 -29.64 -24.88 4.98
N TYR A 337 -30.46 -25.57 4.19
CA TYR A 337 -30.64 -27.02 4.22
C TYR A 337 -29.95 -27.73 3.05
N ASN A 338 -29.04 -27.04 2.33
CA ASN A 338 -28.44 -27.53 1.07
C ASN A 338 -29.49 -27.85 -0.01
N MET A 339 -30.63 -27.17 0.03
CA MET A 339 -31.76 -27.41 -0.85
C MET A 339 -32.01 -26.23 -1.78
N ASN A 340 -32.61 -26.51 -2.93
CA ASN A 340 -32.99 -25.50 -3.91
C ASN A 340 -34.45 -25.66 -4.28
N MET A 341 -35.17 -24.54 -4.38
CA MET A 341 -36.50 -24.52 -4.97
C MET A 341 -36.42 -24.93 -6.44
N VAL A 342 -37.49 -25.54 -6.94
CA VAL A 342 -37.57 -25.91 -8.36
C VAL A 342 -37.58 -24.63 -9.20
N SER A 343 -36.58 -24.47 -10.07
CA SER A 343 -36.37 -23.25 -10.86
C SER A 343 -37.53 -22.86 -11.77
N ARG A 344 -38.30 -23.85 -12.27
CA ARG A 344 -39.49 -23.64 -13.10
C ARG A 344 -40.70 -24.30 -12.43
N ASP A 345 -41.72 -23.49 -12.12
CA ASP A 345 -42.96 -23.93 -11.49
C ASP A 345 -42.69 -24.46 -10.07
N ARG A 346 -42.29 -23.53 -9.18
CA ARG A 346 -42.23 -23.80 -7.72
C ARG A 346 -43.66 -24.05 -7.29
N ARG A 347 -43.83 -24.87 -6.26
CA ARG A 347 -45.16 -25.20 -5.72
C ARG A 347 -45.06 -25.41 -4.23
N ILE A 348 -46.03 -24.84 -3.53
CA ILE A 348 -46.26 -25.03 -2.10
C ILE A 348 -47.69 -25.54 -1.95
N TYR A 349 -47.86 -26.64 -1.24
CA TYR A 349 -49.15 -27.26 -0.97
C TYR A 349 -49.42 -27.20 0.52
N PRO A 350 -50.38 -26.38 0.97
CA PRO A 350 -50.86 -26.46 2.34
C PRO A 350 -51.59 -27.80 2.52
N LEU A 351 -51.10 -28.65 3.41
CA LEU A 351 -51.70 -29.94 3.70
C LEU A 351 -52.78 -29.80 4.79
N ASN A 352 -52.50 -28.96 5.79
CA ASN A 352 -53.42 -28.50 6.82
C ASN A 352 -52.92 -27.15 7.39
N ASP A 353 -53.49 -26.69 8.50
CA ASP A 353 -53.16 -25.40 9.13
C ASP A 353 -51.68 -25.29 9.55
N THR A 354 -50.98 -26.41 9.75
CA THR A 354 -49.60 -26.46 10.29
C THR A 354 -48.58 -27.09 9.34
N LEU A 355 -48.98 -28.07 8.54
CA LEU A 355 -48.12 -28.86 7.67
C LEU A 355 -48.23 -28.40 6.23
N HIS A 356 -47.09 -28.10 5.63
CA HIS A 356 -46.99 -27.60 4.27
C HIS A 356 -45.95 -28.39 3.50
N LEU A 357 -46.23 -28.69 2.23
CA LEU A 357 -45.32 -29.42 1.36
C LEU A 357 -44.73 -28.49 0.29
N ILE A 358 -43.41 -28.37 0.23
CA ILE A 358 -42.69 -27.56 -0.76
C ILE A 358 -41.99 -28.47 -1.77
N SER A 359 -42.15 -28.15 -3.06
CA SER A 359 -41.41 -28.78 -4.14
C SER A 359 -39.98 -28.24 -4.23
N ALA A 360 -38.99 -29.09 -4.03
CA ALA A 360 -37.57 -28.77 -4.12
C ALA A 360 -36.87 -29.58 -5.21
N MET A 361 -35.67 -29.15 -5.63
CA MET A 361 -34.84 -29.88 -6.59
C MET A 361 -34.38 -31.24 -6.05
N GLN A 362 -34.28 -31.37 -4.72
CA GLN A 362 -33.87 -32.58 -4.02
C GLN A 362 -35.02 -33.55 -3.76
N GLY A 363 -36.28 -33.09 -3.83
CA GLY A 363 -37.43 -33.90 -3.48
C GLY A 363 -38.63 -33.09 -2.98
N ALA A 364 -39.43 -33.70 -2.11
CA ALA A 364 -40.56 -33.04 -1.44
C ALA A 364 -40.20 -32.71 0.02
N LEU A 365 -40.34 -31.45 0.40
CA LEU A 365 -40.03 -30.95 1.75
C LEU A 365 -41.32 -30.78 2.54
N LEU A 366 -41.45 -31.47 3.66
CA LEU A 366 -42.50 -31.25 4.63
C LEU A 366 -42.03 -30.21 5.64
N ILE A 367 -42.84 -29.20 5.89
CA ILE A 367 -42.57 -28.11 6.82
C ILE A 367 -43.69 -28.05 7.83
N ASN A 368 -43.33 -28.08 9.10
CA ASN A 368 -44.24 -27.71 10.19
C ASN A 368 -44.03 -26.22 10.50
N ILE A 369 -45.00 -25.39 10.11
CA ILE A 369 -44.91 -23.94 10.30
C ILE A 369 -45.04 -23.54 11.77
N ARG A 370 -45.74 -24.33 12.59
CA ARG A 370 -45.87 -24.05 14.02
C ARG A 370 -44.52 -24.25 14.70
N ASP A 371 -43.88 -25.41 14.51
CA ASP A 371 -42.58 -25.72 15.10
C ASP A 371 -41.51 -24.76 14.61
N LEU A 372 -41.57 -24.37 13.32
CA LEU A 372 -40.66 -23.40 12.75
C LEU A 372 -40.79 -22.02 13.43
N ILE A 373 -42.03 -21.59 13.72
CA ILE A 373 -42.29 -20.32 14.42
C ILE A 373 -41.93 -20.44 15.90
N GLU A 374 -42.36 -21.50 16.58
CA GLU A 374 -42.14 -21.70 18.02
C GLU A 374 -40.67 -21.96 18.35
N GLY A 375 -39.97 -22.77 17.54
CA GLY A 375 -38.52 -22.97 17.65
C GLY A 375 -37.71 -21.71 17.39
N SER A 376 -38.28 -20.71 16.71
CA SER A 376 -37.67 -19.38 16.53
C SER A 376 -37.91 -18.40 17.69
N LEU A 377 -38.75 -18.76 18.68
CA LEU A 377 -39.06 -17.94 19.87
C LEU A 377 -38.04 -18.11 21.00
N GLY A 378 -37.04 -18.98 20.86
CA GLY A 378 -35.91 -19.05 21.79
C GLY A 378 -35.16 -17.71 21.91
N PRO A 379 -34.36 -17.49 22.97
CA PRO A 379 -33.57 -16.27 23.09
C PRO A 379 -32.73 -16.09 21.84
N ALA A 380 -32.94 -14.96 21.15
CA ALA A 380 -32.21 -14.63 19.94
C ALA A 380 -30.71 -14.68 20.24
N THR A 381 -30.01 -15.64 19.65
CA THR A 381 -28.56 -15.76 19.81
C THR A 381 -27.94 -14.51 19.21
N PRO A 382 -27.26 -13.67 20.00
CA PRO A 382 -26.59 -12.52 19.43
C PRO A 382 -25.54 -13.05 18.45
N LEU A 383 -25.47 -12.40 17.30
CA LEU A 383 -24.33 -12.58 16.42
C LEU A 383 -23.09 -12.12 17.21
N GLN A 384 -21.98 -12.87 17.14
CA GLN A 384 -20.76 -12.52 17.85
C GLN A 384 -19.59 -12.56 16.89
N ILE A 385 -18.71 -11.58 17.02
CA ILE A 385 -17.43 -11.59 16.34
C ILE A 385 -16.54 -12.51 17.16
N SER A 386 -15.90 -13.49 16.52
CA SER A 386 -15.00 -14.41 17.18
C SER A 386 -13.54 -13.97 17.04
N GLU A 387 -13.18 -13.35 15.92
CA GLU A 387 -11.82 -12.91 15.64
C GLU A 387 -11.80 -11.79 14.58
N ILE A 388 -10.86 -10.86 14.73
CA ILE A 388 -10.59 -9.81 13.75
C ILE A 388 -9.10 -9.84 13.44
N LYS A 389 -8.71 -10.00 12.18
CA LYS A 389 -7.30 -10.00 11.76
C LYS A 389 -7.11 -9.24 10.47
N TYR A 390 -5.98 -8.56 10.33
CA TYR A 390 -5.56 -7.97 9.06
C TYR A 390 -4.17 -8.45 8.67
N ILE A 391 -3.91 -8.48 7.37
CA ILE A 391 -2.63 -8.88 6.80
C ILE A 391 -1.98 -7.65 6.18
N ASP A 392 -0.71 -7.42 6.48
CA ASP A 392 0.14 -6.43 5.81
C ASP A 392 1.48 -7.06 5.39
N LYS A 393 2.46 -6.24 5.01
CA LYS A 393 3.78 -6.73 4.58
C LYS A 393 4.57 -7.42 5.70
N ASP A 394 4.28 -7.09 6.95
CA ASP A 394 4.99 -7.59 8.12
C ASP A 394 4.35 -8.89 8.66
N GLY A 395 3.13 -9.20 8.21
CA GLY A 395 2.46 -10.48 8.45
C GLY A 395 1.00 -10.32 8.87
N VAL A 396 0.53 -11.26 9.70
CA VAL A 396 -0.84 -11.30 10.22
C VAL A 396 -0.89 -10.59 11.57
N HIS A 397 -1.82 -9.66 11.75
CA HIS A 397 -2.05 -8.91 12.97
C HIS A 397 -3.48 -9.14 13.48
N ASN A 398 -3.61 -9.57 14.74
CA ASN A 398 -4.91 -9.78 15.38
C ASN A 398 -5.34 -8.52 16.15
N LEU A 399 -6.61 -8.17 16.03
CA LEU A 399 -7.23 -7.03 16.70
C LEU A 399 -8.17 -7.50 17.83
N PRO A 400 -8.37 -6.70 18.89
CA PRO A 400 -9.32 -7.03 19.94
C PRO A 400 -10.75 -7.19 19.41
N VAL A 401 -11.39 -8.30 19.77
CA VAL A 401 -12.76 -8.66 19.34
C VAL A 401 -13.80 -7.65 19.85
N ASN A 402 -13.63 -7.16 21.08
CA ASN A 402 -14.53 -6.17 21.70
C ASN A 402 -14.20 -4.72 21.32
N SER A 403 -13.56 -4.50 20.17
CA SER A 403 -13.24 -3.14 19.72
C SER A 403 -14.50 -2.46 19.16
N GLU A 404 -14.84 -1.28 19.70
CA GLU A 404 -15.93 -0.46 19.16
C GLU A 404 -15.64 0.08 17.75
N LYS A 405 -14.37 -0.01 17.30
CA LYS A 405 -13.92 0.42 15.98
C LYS A 405 -12.69 -0.36 15.53
N ILE A 406 -12.64 -0.66 14.24
CA ILE A 406 -11.48 -1.26 13.58
C ILE A 406 -10.67 -0.14 12.94
N THR A 407 -9.37 -0.06 13.26
CA THR A 407 -8.46 0.92 12.64
C THR A 407 -7.40 0.20 11.84
N LEU A 408 -7.30 0.49 10.55
CA LEU A 408 -6.39 -0.17 9.62
C LEU A 408 -5.31 0.79 9.11
N PRO A 409 -4.08 0.33 8.88
CA PRO A 409 -3.05 1.12 8.22
C PRO A 409 -3.32 1.21 6.71
N HIS A 410 -2.83 2.25 6.02
CA HIS A 410 -3.07 2.43 4.58
C HIS A 410 -2.62 1.25 3.70
N ASN A 411 -1.59 0.52 4.15
CA ASN A 411 -0.90 -0.54 3.41
C ASN A 411 -1.38 -1.95 3.76
N PHE A 412 -2.51 -2.11 4.48
CA PHE A 412 -3.10 -3.43 4.68
C PHE A 412 -3.49 -4.05 3.34
N GLN A 413 -3.32 -5.36 3.21
CA GLN A 413 -3.63 -6.13 2.00
C GLN A 413 -5.02 -6.74 2.10
N GLU A 414 -5.33 -7.31 3.26
CA GLU A 414 -6.58 -8.02 3.52
C GLU A 414 -7.04 -7.78 4.96
N LEU A 415 -8.35 -7.61 5.15
CA LEU A 415 -9.01 -7.67 6.45
C LEU A 415 -9.94 -8.88 6.45
N SER A 416 -9.81 -9.73 7.47
CA SER A 416 -10.70 -10.86 7.70
C SER A 416 -11.39 -10.70 9.06
N VAL A 417 -12.71 -10.77 9.06
CA VAL A 417 -13.56 -10.73 10.27
C VAL A 417 -14.32 -12.04 10.35
N TYR A 418 -14.15 -12.77 11.45
CA TYR A 418 -14.86 -14.01 11.70
C TYR A 418 -16.06 -13.75 12.62
N VAL A 419 -17.21 -14.23 12.17
CA VAL A 419 -18.49 -13.98 12.83
C VAL A 419 -19.26 -15.28 12.93
N GLY A 420 -19.75 -15.60 14.13
CA GLY A 420 -20.51 -16.81 14.41
C GLY A 420 -21.75 -16.51 15.23
N SER A 421 -22.55 -17.55 15.47
CA SER A 421 -23.64 -17.49 16.43
C SER A 421 -23.50 -18.65 17.39
N THR A 422 -23.28 -18.33 18.66
CA THR A 422 -22.78 -19.30 19.64
C THR A 422 -23.74 -20.48 19.84
N ILE A 423 -25.08 -20.28 19.80
CA ILE A 423 -26.05 -21.38 19.94
C ILE A 423 -26.55 -21.82 18.54
N PHE A 424 -26.39 -23.10 18.22
CA PHE A 424 -26.72 -23.70 16.93
C PHE A 424 -28.22 -23.67 16.61
N THR A 425 -28.70 -22.57 16.04
CA THR A 425 -30.00 -22.51 15.37
C THR A 425 -29.82 -23.03 13.94
N PRO A 426 -30.67 -23.90 13.37
CA PRO A 426 -30.51 -24.50 12.04
C PRO A 426 -30.23 -23.50 10.88
N ASN A 427 -30.54 -22.23 11.08
CA ASN A 427 -30.26 -21.13 10.15
C ASN A 427 -29.02 -20.32 10.53
N HIS A 428 -27.96 -20.50 9.75
CA HIS A 428 -26.63 -19.93 10.04
C HIS A 428 -26.19 -18.91 8.99
N GLN A 429 -26.95 -18.65 7.93
CA GLN A 429 -26.43 -17.77 6.88
C GLN A 429 -26.27 -16.33 7.36
N ILE A 430 -25.11 -15.78 7.04
CA ILE A 430 -24.78 -14.38 7.27
C ILE A 430 -24.71 -13.63 5.94
N SER A 431 -24.92 -12.33 6.00
CA SER A 431 -24.77 -11.41 4.88
C SER A 431 -24.15 -10.13 5.43
N TYR A 432 -23.29 -9.50 4.64
CA TYR A 432 -22.59 -8.30 5.06
C TYR A 432 -22.68 -7.19 4.02
N MET A 433 -22.45 -5.97 4.46
CA MET A 433 -22.41 -4.77 3.64
C MET A 433 -21.38 -3.81 4.21
N ILE A 434 -20.59 -3.19 3.33
CA ILE A 434 -19.62 -2.16 3.72
C ILE A 434 -20.16 -0.82 3.23
N GLU A 435 -20.75 -0.04 4.15
CA GLU A 435 -21.19 1.31 3.85
C GLU A 435 -19.99 2.20 3.51
N GLY A 436 -20.10 2.92 2.40
CA GLY A 436 -18.99 3.66 1.78
C GLY A 436 -18.34 2.93 0.61
N VAL A 437 -18.58 1.62 0.43
CA VAL A 437 -18.17 0.85 -0.75
C VAL A 437 -19.37 0.44 -1.61
N SER A 438 -20.42 -0.09 -0.98
CA SER A 438 -21.63 -0.58 -1.65
C SER A 438 -22.87 -0.32 -0.79
N SER A 439 -24.00 -0.05 -1.44
CA SER A 439 -25.32 0.04 -0.80
C SER A 439 -26.09 -1.28 -0.78
N ASN A 440 -25.57 -2.31 -1.48
CA ASN A 440 -26.19 -3.62 -1.56
C ASN A 440 -25.54 -4.60 -0.58
N TRP A 441 -26.36 -5.40 0.08
CA TRP A 441 -25.94 -6.54 0.88
C TRP A 441 -25.31 -7.64 0.02
N SER A 442 -24.31 -8.33 0.56
CA SER A 442 -23.74 -9.52 -0.04
C SER A 442 -24.80 -10.63 -0.18
N PRO A 443 -24.62 -11.58 -1.11
CA PRO A 443 -25.36 -12.84 -1.06
C PRO A 443 -25.19 -13.51 0.30
N TRP A 444 -26.18 -14.31 0.68
CA TRP A 444 -26.11 -15.11 1.90
C TRP A 444 -24.99 -16.15 1.81
N GLN A 445 -24.12 -16.18 2.80
CA GLN A 445 -22.99 -17.12 2.90
C GLN A 445 -23.09 -17.97 4.17
N LYS A 446 -22.60 -19.21 4.09
CA LYS A 446 -22.57 -20.15 5.23
C LYS A 446 -21.36 -19.93 6.13
N GLY A 447 -20.20 -19.66 5.53
CA GLY A 447 -18.99 -19.38 6.28
C GLY A 447 -19.11 -18.07 7.07
N GLY A 448 -18.59 -18.07 8.29
CA GLY A 448 -18.55 -16.89 9.16
C GLY A 448 -17.44 -15.91 8.80
N GLU A 449 -16.56 -16.26 7.86
CA GLU A 449 -15.45 -15.43 7.41
C GLU A 449 -15.92 -14.37 6.41
N ILE A 450 -15.69 -13.10 6.77
CA ILE A 450 -15.87 -11.95 5.90
C ILE A 450 -14.47 -11.41 5.59
N SER A 451 -14.02 -11.65 4.36
CA SER A 451 -12.72 -11.19 3.87
C SER A 451 -12.90 -10.16 2.76
N PHE A 452 -12.15 -9.07 2.83
CA PHE A 452 -12.05 -8.14 1.70
C PHE A 452 -10.65 -7.55 1.58
N LEU A 453 -10.30 -7.28 0.33
CA LEU A 453 -9.04 -6.68 -0.06
C LEU A 453 -9.03 -5.18 0.22
N GLN A 454 -7.83 -4.62 0.22
CA GLN A 454 -7.51 -3.22 0.50
C GLN A 454 -8.64 -2.22 0.17
N LEU A 455 -8.98 -1.39 1.16
CA LEU A 455 -9.92 -0.28 1.03
C LEU A 455 -9.15 1.04 0.90
N PRO A 456 -9.66 2.02 0.13
CA PRO A 456 -9.12 3.37 0.11
C PRO A 456 -9.11 4.04 1.50
N GLU A 457 -8.37 5.14 1.64
CA GLU A 457 -8.41 5.94 2.87
C GLU A 457 -9.82 6.51 3.09
N GLY A 458 -10.34 6.36 4.31
CA GLY A 458 -11.72 6.74 4.59
C GLY A 458 -12.30 6.12 5.85
N LYS A 459 -13.57 6.44 6.08
CA LYS A 459 -14.41 5.87 7.13
C LYS A 459 -15.48 5.02 6.48
N TYR A 460 -15.60 3.80 6.95
CA TYR A 460 -16.56 2.80 6.48
C TYR A 460 -17.31 2.22 7.66
N VAL A 461 -18.44 1.57 7.40
CA VAL A 461 -19.16 0.80 8.42
C VAL A 461 -19.43 -0.59 7.86
N LEU A 462 -18.88 -1.62 8.51
CA LEU A 462 -19.19 -3.01 8.21
C LEU A 462 -20.48 -3.38 8.95
N LYS A 463 -21.56 -3.54 8.20
CA LYS A 463 -22.83 -4.08 8.68
C LYS A 463 -22.89 -5.56 8.38
N ILE A 464 -23.25 -6.36 9.37
CA ILE A 464 -23.36 -7.82 9.25
C ILE A 464 -24.72 -8.20 9.80
N ARG A 465 -25.44 -9.06 9.08
CA ARG A 465 -26.75 -9.54 9.49
C ARG A 465 -26.82 -11.06 9.48
N LYS A 466 -27.53 -11.62 10.46
CA LYS A 466 -27.85 -13.05 10.55
C LYS A 466 -29.23 -13.32 9.97
N TYR A 467 -29.37 -14.42 9.23
CA TYR A 467 -30.67 -14.92 8.81
C TYR A 467 -31.50 -15.38 10.01
N VAL A 468 -32.74 -14.91 10.10
CA VAL A 468 -33.70 -15.34 11.12
C VAL A 468 -35.02 -15.73 10.47
N VAL A 469 -35.65 -16.76 11.05
CA VAL A 469 -36.94 -17.29 10.60
C VAL A 469 -38.06 -16.26 10.80
N LYS A 470 -38.01 -15.49 11.88
CA LYS A 470 -39.05 -14.54 12.27
C LYS A 470 -38.43 -13.22 12.72
N GLY A 471 -39.12 -12.12 12.42
CA GLY A 471 -38.71 -10.78 12.81
C GLY A 471 -37.71 -10.11 11.85
N PRO A 472 -37.20 -8.92 12.22
CA PRO A 472 -36.12 -8.27 11.50
C PRO A 472 -34.83 -9.08 11.61
N TYR A 473 -33.94 -8.97 10.63
CA TYR A 473 -32.61 -9.57 10.73
C TYR A 473 -31.87 -9.00 11.94
N LEU A 474 -31.10 -9.84 12.62
CA LEU A 474 -30.20 -9.39 13.69
C LEU A 474 -28.97 -8.78 13.03
N GLU A 475 -28.71 -7.50 13.29
CA GLU A 475 -27.63 -6.74 12.64
C GLU A 475 -26.59 -6.24 13.65
N ILE A 476 -25.33 -6.28 13.24
CA ILE A 476 -24.18 -5.68 13.93
C ILE A 476 -23.52 -4.69 13.00
N ALA A 477 -23.14 -3.53 13.51
CA ALA A 477 -22.45 -2.49 12.76
C ALA A 477 -21.11 -2.15 13.42
N ILE A 478 -20.02 -2.27 12.67
CA ILE A 478 -18.66 -2.02 13.14
C ILE A 478 -18.04 -0.91 12.30
N PRO A 479 -17.71 0.25 12.88
CA PRO A 479 -16.96 1.30 12.21
C PRO A 479 -15.54 0.84 11.84
N ILE A 480 -15.15 1.08 10.58
CA ILE A 480 -13.80 0.83 10.07
C ILE A 480 -13.19 2.17 9.66
N THR A 481 -11.96 2.46 10.10
CA THR A 481 -11.20 3.65 9.69
C THR A 481 -9.87 3.23 9.07
N VAL A 482 -9.66 3.56 7.81
CA VAL A 482 -8.39 3.35 7.10
C VAL A 482 -7.57 4.63 7.19
N ARG A 483 -6.38 4.56 7.80
CA ARG A 483 -5.49 5.70 7.97
C ARG A 483 -4.90 6.15 6.63
N PRO A 484 -4.67 7.46 6.41
CA PRO A 484 -3.98 7.93 5.21
C PRO A 484 -2.51 7.49 5.20
N ALA A 485 -1.92 7.45 4.02
CA ALA A 485 -0.48 7.18 3.88
C ALA A 485 0.35 8.29 4.56
N TRP A 486 1.51 7.95 5.10
CA TRP A 486 2.35 8.90 5.85
C TRP A 486 2.73 10.14 5.01
N TYR A 487 2.95 9.97 3.70
CA TYR A 487 3.29 11.04 2.76
C TYR A 487 2.12 11.97 2.43
N ASN A 488 0.89 11.59 2.81
CA ASN A 488 -0.33 12.38 2.64
C ASN A 488 -0.81 12.99 3.98
N THR A 489 0.07 13.03 5.00
CA THR A 489 -0.23 13.66 6.28
C THR A 489 0.08 15.16 6.26
N ILE A 490 -0.55 15.92 7.18
CA ILE A 490 -0.28 17.36 7.35
C ILE A 490 1.22 17.61 7.60
N TRP A 491 1.89 16.73 8.35
CA TRP A 491 3.33 16.81 8.61
C TRP A 491 4.18 16.61 7.36
N ALA A 492 3.80 15.67 6.48
CA ALA A 492 4.49 15.50 5.20
C ALA A 492 4.35 16.73 4.31
N TRP A 493 3.15 17.33 4.23
CA TRP A 493 2.93 18.59 3.52
C TRP A 493 3.76 19.75 4.08
N LEU A 494 3.88 19.87 5.41
CA LEU A 494 4.76 20.86 6.03
C LEU A 494 6.23 20.64 5.64
N ILE A 495 6.70 19.39 5.63
CA ILE A 495 8.06 19.04 5.20
C ILE A 495 8.27 19.40 3.72
N TYR A 496 7.30 19.11 2.84
CA TYR A 496 7.38 19.47 1.43
C TYR A 496 7.44 20.98 1.22
N ILE A 497 6.64 21.76 1.95
CA ILE A 497 6.68 23.22 1.90
C ILE A 497 8.04 23.74 2.37
N ILE A 498 8.59 23.19 3.45
CA ILE A 498 9.93 23.57 3.95
C ILE A 498 11.00 23.22 2.92
N ALA A 499 10.95 22.04 2.31
CA ALA A 499 11.90 21.62 1.29
C ALA A 499 11.86 22.55 0.08
N ILE A 500 10.67 22.92 -0.40
CA ILE A 500 10.48 23.89 -1.49
C ILE A 500 11.01 25.27 -1.08
N ALA A 501 10.76 25.73 0.15
CA ALA A 501 11.28 27.00 0.64
C ALA A 501 12.82 27.01 0.74
N VAL A 502 13.44 25.90 1.15
CA VAL A 502 14.91 25.74 1.19
C VAL A 502 15.48 25.74 -0.22
N ILE A 503 14.88 25.00 -1.15
CA ILE A 503 15.29 24.98 -2.56
C ILE A 503 15.16 26.39 -3.16
N GLY A 504 14.02 27.06 -2.94
CA GLY A 504 13.79 28.43 -3.40
C GLY A 504 14.76 29.45 -2.79
N LYS A 505 15.09 29.32 -1.50
CA LYS A 505 16.10 30.15 -0.85
C LYS A 505 17.49 29.90 -1.45
N TYR A 506 17.83 28.64 -1.72
CA TYR A 506 19.11 28.26 -2.31
C TYR A 506 19.24 28.79 -3.75
N THR A 507 18.22 28.62 -4.59
CA THR A 507 18.20 29.13 -5.97
C THR A 507 18.25 30.66 -6.01
N LEU A 508 17.48 31.34 -5.15
CA LEU A 508 17.53 32.80 -5.03
C LEU A 508 18.92 33.28 -4.57
N SER A 509 19.50 32.64 -3.56
CA SER A 509 20.84 33.00 -3.05
C SER A 509 21.92 32.77 -4.11
N TYR A 510 21.80 31.71 -4.90
CA TYR A 510 22.69 31.44 -6.02
C TYR A 510 22.55 32.52 -7.11
N HIS A 511 21.32 32.88 -7.49
CA HIS A 511 21.06 33.88 -8.51
C HIS A 511 21.52 35.28 -8.10
N LEU A 512 21.31 35.66 -6.83
CA LEU A 512 21.80 36.91 -6.26
C LEU A 512 23.33 36.96 -6.21
N LYS A 513 23.99 35.86 -5.83
CA LYS A 513 25.47 35.77 -5.89
C LYS A 513 25.99 35.88 -7.31
N ASN A 514 25.28 35.33 -8.29
CA ASN A 514 25.68 35.42 -9.69
C ASN A 514 25.58 36.86 -10.22
N LEU A 515 24.49 37.58 -9.90
CA LEU A 515 24.32 39.00 -10.23
C LEU A 515 25.42 39.87 -9.60
N GLN A 516 25.75 39.63 -8.33
CA GLN A 516 26.84 40.35 -7.65
C GLN A 516 28.21 40.09 -8.30
N ARG A 517 28.45 38.89 -8.84
CA ARG A 517 29.68 38.57 -9.58
C ARG A 517 29.76 39.36 -10.90
N GLU A 518 28.64 39.51 -11.60
CA GLU A 518 28.58 40.30 -12.85
C GLU A 518 28.79 41.80 -12.61
N GLU A 519 28.25 42.36 -11.52
CA GLU A 519 28.49 43.76 -11.18
C GLU A 519 29.95 44.01 -10.83
N LYS A 520 30.57 43.10 -10.09
CA LYS A 520 31.97 43.21 -9.69
C LYS A 520 32.92 43.14 -10.89
N SER A 521 32.68 42.23 -11.83
CA SER A 521 33.51 42.12 -13.03
C SER A 521 33.43 43.37 -13.93
N LYS A 522 32.25 44.01 -14.03
CA LYS A 522 32.08 45.29 -14.75
C LYS A 522 32.84 46.43 -14.08
N LEU A 523 32.85 46.48 -12.75
CA LEU A 523 33.57 47.51 -12.00
C LEU A 523 35.09 47.37 -12.18
N ASP A 524 35.61 46.14 -12.09
CA ASP A 524 37.04 45.87 -12.23
C ASP A 524 37.54 46.17 -13.66
N ALA A 525 36.74 45.84 -14.69
CA ALA A 525 37.05 46.17 -16.08
C ALA A 525 37.15 47.68 -16.35
N LYS A 526 36.28 48.49 -15.70
CA LYS A 526 36.35 49.96 -15.80
C LYS A 526 37.64 50.53 -15.21
N ARG A 527 38.06 50.04 -14.04
CA ARG A 527 39.28 50.50 -13.36
C ARG A 527 40.53 50.25 -14.22
N GLN A 528 40.64 49.08 -14.84
CA GLN A 528 41.77 48.74 -15.71
C GLN A 528 41.86 49.65 -16.94
N ALA A 529 40.72 50.02 -17.53
CA ALA A 529 40.69 50.92 -18.67
C ALA A 529 41.13 52.36 -18.33
N GLU A 530 40.87 52.83 -17.11
CA GLU A 530 41.31 54.15 -16.64
C GLU A 530 42.82 54.19 -16.41
N GLU A 531 43.41 53.17 -15.79
CA GLU A 531 44.85 53.09 -15.54
C GLU A 531 45.67 53.10 -16.85
N GLN A 532 45.23 52.38 -17.88
CA GLN A 532 45.90 52.35 -19.18
C GLN A 532 45.95 53.73 -19.87
N LYS A 533 44.88 54.53 -19.73
CA LYS A 533 44.83 55.88 -20.29
C LYS A 533 45.84 56.82 -19.61
N ILE A 534 45.99 56.71 -18.29
CA ILE A 534 46.93 57.53 -17.51
C ILE A 534 48.38 57.18 -17.90
N GLN A 535 48.68 55.90 -18.08
CA GLN A 535 50.01 55.43 -18.49
C GLN A 535 50.44 56.02 -19.84
N GLN A 536 49.54 56.01 -20.84
CA GLN A 536 49.83 56.55 -22.18
C GLN A 536 50.09 58.06 -22.18
N MET A 537 49.36 58.83 -21.37
CA MET A 537 49.55 60.30 -21.31
C MET A 537 50.92 60.68 -20.76
N LYS A 538 51.44 59.95 -19.77
CA LYS A 538 52.76 60.21 -19.17
C LYS A 538 53.91 60.05 -20.18
N SER A 539 53.86 59.01 -21.00
CA SER A 539 54.93 58.73 -21.99
C SER A 539 55.09 59.86 -23.01
N ARG A 540 53.96 60.40 -23.51
CA ARG A 540 53.98 61.47 -24.52
C ARG A 540 54.55 62.79 -24.00
N MET A 541 54.34 63.09 -22.71
CA MET A 541 54.89 64.32 -22.12
C MET A 541 56.41 64.28 -22.02
N LEU A 542 57.00 63.12 -21.71
CA LEU A 542 58.44 62.98 -21.54
C LEU A 542 59.22 63.19 -22.84
N GLU A 543 58.70 62.71 -23.97
CA GLU A 543 59.33 62.86 -25.28
C GLU A 543 59.38 64.32 -25.75
N ALA A 544 58.32 65.09 -25.49
CA ALA A 544 58.24 66.49 -25.88
C ALA A 544 59.28 67.37 -25.14
N GLU A 545 59.60 67.04 -23.89
CA GLU A 545 60.56 67.79 -23.08
C GLU A 545 62.00 67.63 -23.58
N LEU A 546 62.38 66.41 -24.00
CA LEU A 546 63.70 66.11 -24.56
C LEU A 546 63.95 66.86 -25.87
N GLN A 547 62.92 66.96 -26.72
CA GLN A 547 63.04 67.60 -28.03
C GLN A 547 63.25 69.12 -27.93
N ASN A 548 62.64 69.78 -26.94
CA ASN A 548 62.79 71.22 -26.73
C ASN A 548 64.22 71.62 -26.33
N LYS A 549 64.88 70.86 -25.45
CA LYS A 549 66.26 71.19 -25.02
C LYS A 549 67.30 71.08 -26.14
N ASN A 550 67.13 70.14 -27.07
CA ASN A 550 68.08 69.95 -28.15
C ASN A 550 68.04 71.09 -29.19
N ASN A 551 66.84 71.65 -29.41
CA ASN A 551 66.66 72.78 -30.32
C ASN A 551 67.32 74.06 -29.79
N GLU A 552 67.30 74.28 -28.46
CA GLU A 552 67.89 75.47 -27.83
C GLU A 552 69.42 75.54 -27.99
N LEU A 553 70.11 74.40 -27.87
CA LEU A 553 71.57 74.31 -28.02
C LEU A 553 72.05 74.57 -29.47
N THR A 554 71.26 74.11 -30.44
CA THR A 554 71.59 74.23 -31.87
C THR A 554 71.52 75.69 -32.34
N LEU A 555 70.55 76.45 -31.82
CA LEU A 555 70.38 77.88 -32.13
C LEU A 555 71.58 78.72 -31.67
N GLN A 556 72.09 78.51 -30.46
CA GLN A 556 73.21 79.29 -29.93
C GLN A 556 74.53 79.01 -30.66
N THR A 557 74.77 77.76 -31.05
CA THR A 557 75.99 77.37 -31.79
C THR A 557 76.04 78.01 -33.18
N SER A 558 74.91 78.05 -33.89
CA SER A 558 74.84 78.68 -35.22
C SER A 558 75.06 80.20 -35.20
N ALA A 559 74.69 80.88 -34.10
CA ALA A 559 74.89 82.31 -33.93
C ALA A 559 76.38 82.68 -33.79
N LEU A 560 77.14 81.86 -33.04
CA LEU A 560 78.59 82.03 -32.89
C LEU A 560 79.33 81.83 -34.22
N VAL A 561 78.97 80.80 -35.00
CA VAL A 561 79.59 80.53 -36.30
C VAL A 561 79.40 81.69 -37.28
N LYS A 562 78.19 82.27 -37.34
CA LYS A 562 77.90 83.41 -38.23
C LYS A 562 78.69 84.66 -37.84
N ARG A 563 78.90 84.91 -36.54
CA ARG A 563 79.69 86.05 -36.06
C ARG A 563 81.16 85.92 -36.51
N ASN A 564 81.77 84.75 -36.35
CA ASN A 564 83.17 84.55 -36.75
C ASN A 564 83.36 84.66 -38.27
N GLN A 565 82.43 84.14 -39.07
CA GLN A 565 82.46 84.30 -40.53
C GLN A 565 82.36 85.77 -40.97
N ALA A 566 81.61 86.61 -40.25
CA ALA A 566 81.50 88.03 -40.57
C ALA A 566 82.81 88.78 -40.31
N VAL A 567 83.50 88.48 -39.20
CA VAL A 567 84.80 89.11 -38.90
C VAL A 567 85.88 88.67 -39.89
N GLN A 568 85.86 87.41 -40.32
CA GLN A 568 86.78 86.90 -41.35
C GLN A 568 86.62 87.65 -42.68
N LYS A 569 85.38 87.88 -43.13
CA LYS A 569 85.11 88.67 -44.34
C LYS A 569 85.58 90.12 -44.22
N LEU A 570 85.50 90.72 -43.03
CA LEU A 570 86.01 92.07 -42.78
C LEU A 570 87.55 92.12 -42.84
N LEU A 571 88.23 91.06 -42.42
CA LEU A 571 89.69 90.93 -42.57
C LEU A 571 90.12 90.80 -44.03
N ASP A 572 89.42 89.97 -44.81
CA ASP A 572 89.71 89.79 -46.24
C ASP A 572 89.59 91.13 -47.00
N GLU A 573 88.53 91.89 -46.72
CA GLU A 573 88.30 93.21 -47.32
C GLU A 573 89.37 94.23 -46.88
N LEU A 574 89.82 94.17 -45.62
CA LEU A 574 90.91 95.00 -45.09
C LEU A 574 92.25 94.69 -45.79
N GLU A 575 92.53 93.42 -46.08
CA GLU A 575 93.71 92.99 -46.85
C GLU A 575 93.64 93.48 -48.29
N GLN A 576 92.47 93.36 -48.93
CA GLN A 576 92.26 93.84 -50.29
C GLN A 576 92.41 95.37 -50.41
N GLN A 577 91.96 96.14 -49.42
CA GLN A 577 92.17 97.60 -49.36
C GLN A 577 93.65 97.98 -49.24
N LYS A 578 94.43 97.23 -48.46
CA LYS A 578 95.89 97.45 -48.39
C LYS A 578 96.57 97.16 -49.72
N GLU A 579 96.18 96.08 -50.38
CA GLU A 579 96.75 95.65 -51.66
C GLU A 579 96.47 96.67 -52.78
N THR A 580 95.29 97.31 -52.77
CA THR A 580 94.93 98.35 -53.75
C THR A 580 95.57 99.72 -53.48
N LEU A 581 95.79 100.11 -52.22
CA LEU A 581 96.29 101.45 -51.85
C LEU A 581 97.80 101.52 -51.66
N GLY A 582 98.50 100.39 -51.55
CA GLY A 582 99.96 100.30 -51.45
C GLY A 582 100.54 101.17 -50.32
N ASP A 583 101.62 101.91 -50.61
CA ASP A 583 102.32 102.75 -49.63
C ASP A 583 101.52 103.97 -49.13
N ARG A 584 100.36 104.30 -49.73
CA ARG A 584 99.50 105.40 -49.27
C ARG A 584 98.63 105.01 -48.07
N TYR A 585 98.47 103.73 -47.78
CA TYR A 585 97.73 103.29 -46.60
C TYR A 585 98.65 103.35 -45.36
N PRO A 586 98.30 104.10 -44.30
CA PRO A 586 99.16 104.22 -43.13
C PRO A 586 99.38 102.85 -42.46
N ASN A 587 100.59 102.29 -42.59
CA ASN A 587 100.90 100.93 -42.13
C ASN A 587 100.59 100.71 -40.64
N LYS A 588 100.80 101.71 -39.78
CA LYS A 588 100.46 101.63 -38.35
C LYS A 588 98.96 101.43 -38.09
N LEU A 589 98.08 102.02 -38.89
CA LEU A 589 96.62 101.88 -38.73
C LEU A 589 96.15 100.52 -39.25
N TYR A 590 96.70 100.06 -40.39
CA TYR A 590 96.44 98.72 -40.90
C TYR A 590 96.84 97.65 -39.88
N THR A 591 98.06 97.71 -39.35
CA THR A 591 98.52 96.72 -38.37
C THR A 591 97.69 96.76 -37.09
N ARG A 592 97.22 97.94 -36.66
CA ARG A 592 96.35 98.07 -35.49
C ARG A 592 94.94 97.50 -35.74
N MET A 593 94.33 97.79 -36.89
CA MET A 593 93.00 97.26 -37.24
C MET A 593 93.04 95.76 -37.50
N LYS A 594 94.09 95.28 -38.18
CA LYS A 594 94.35 93.84 -38.38
C LYS A 594 94.51 93.13 -37.03
N ASN A 595 95.35 93.65 -36.13
CA ASN A 595 95.54 93.04 -34.80
C ASN A 595 94.26 93.07 -33.96
N LEU A 596 93.45 94.14 -33.98
CA LEU A 596 92.19 94.20 -33.22
C LEU A 596 91.14 93.21 -33.74
N MET A 597 91.07 93.01 -35.06
CA MET A 597 90.17 92.01 -35.65
C MET A 597 90.68 90.58 -35.44
N GLU A 598 91.99 90.35 -35.52
CA GLU A 598 92.64 89.07 -35.19
C GLU A 598 92.49 88.72 -33.70
N GLU A 599 92.58 89.69 -32.78
CA GLU A 599 92.28 89.49 -31.36
C GLU A 599 90.80 89.10 -31.14
N SER A 600 89.86 89.73 -31.86
CA SER A 600 88.44 89.39 -31.74
C SER A 600 88.06 88.01 -32.28
N LEU A 601 88.88 87.43 -33.17
CA LEU A 601 88.76 86.07 -33.68
C LEU A 601 89.44 85.03 -32.78
N ASN A 602 90.38 85.47 -31.95
CA ASN A 602 91.24 84.59 -31.14
C ASN A 602 90.93 84.69 -29.64
N ASP A 603 89.69 85.04 -29.29
CA ASP A 603 89.28 85.16 -27.90
C ASP A 603 89.17 83.77 -27.24
N GLN A 604 90.00 83.50 -26.24
CA GLN A 604 89.93 82.30 -25.42
C GLN A 604 88.62 82.24 -24.60
N ALA A 605 87.95 83.37 -24.37
CA ALA A 605 86.72 83.46 -23.59
C ALA A 605 85.51 82.80 -24.29
N ASP A 606 85.36 82.95 -25.61
CA ASP A 606 84.24 82.38 -26.37
C ASP A 606 84.27 80.83 -26.37
N TRP A 607 85.48 80.25 -26.36
CA TRP A 607 85.65 78.80 -26.25
C TRP A 607 85.33 78.26 -24.86
N LEU A 608 85.67 79.00 -23.80
CA LEU A 608 85.36 78.60 -22.42
C LEU A 608 83.84 78.58 -22.19
N LEU A 609 83.13 79.56 -22.76
CA LEU A 609 81.67 79.64 -22.70
C LEU A 609 81.03 78.47 -23.47
N PHE A 610 81.52 78.17 -24.68
CA PHE A 610 81.09 77.02 -25.46
C PHE A 610 81.32 75.69 -24.71
N GLU A 611 82.51 75.47 -24.13
CA GLU A 611 82.84 74.26 -23.36
C GLU A 611 81.87 74.09 -22.18
N THR A 612 81.51 75.16 -21.47
CA THR A 612 80.59 75.12 -20.33
C THR A 612 79.17 74.73 -20.76
N HIS A 613 78.64 75.37 -21.81
CA HIS A 613 77.30 75.06 -22.33
C HIS A 613 77.22 73.65 -22.89
N PHE A 614 78.23 73.24 -23.67
CA PHE A 614 78.31 71.92 -24.27
C PHE A 614 78.35 70.81 -23.21
N ASN A 615 79.18 70.98 -22.17
CA ASN A 615 79.32 69.99 -21.10
C ASN A 615 78.00 69.82 -20.31
N SER A 616 77.26 70.90 -20.09
CA SER A 616 75.95 70.85 -19.42
C SER A 616 74.86 70.14 -20.23
N ALA A 617 74.88 70.27 -21.56
CA ALA A 617 73.88 69.69 -22.45
C ALA A 617 74.17 68.22 -22.82
N HIS A 618 75.45 67.85 -22.87
CA HIS A 618 75.91 66.51 -23.25
C HIS A 618 76.44 65.72 -22.05
N GLN A 619 75.69 65.67 -20.95
CA GLN A 619 75.94 64.79 -19.79
C GLN A 619 77.39 64.79 -19.26
N ASN A 620 78.00 65.98 -19.13
CA ASN A 620 79.38 66.14 -18.66
C ASN A 620 80.44 65.40 -19.53
N PHE A 621 80.20 65.29 -20.84
CA PHE A 621 81.07 64.62 -21.80
C PHE A 621 82.54 65.03 -21.71
N ILE A 622 82.83 66.33 -21.57
CA ILE A 622 84.21 66.84 -21.51
C ILE A 622 84.92 66.32 -20.26
N ASP A 623 84.22 66.28 -19.12
CA ASP A 623 84.77 65.79 -17.86
C ASP A 623 85.04 64.28 -17.92
N ARG A 624 84.13 63.51 -18.52
CA ARG A 624 84.31 62.06 -18.72
C ARG A 624 85.52 61.77 -19.60
N LEU A 625 85.69 62.52 -20.69
CA LEU A 625 86.80 62.34 -21.63
C LEU A 625 88.16 62.70 -20.99
N ARG A 626 88.20 63.76 -20.18
CA ARG A 626 89.41 64.17 -19.44
C ARG A 626 89.78 63.18 -18.32
N GLN A 627 88.79 62.58 -17.65
CA GLN A 627 89.03 61.54 -16.65
C GLN A 627 89.61 60.26 -17.26
N GLN A 628 89.10 59.83 -18.42
CA GLN A 628 89.52 58.57 -19.04
C GLN A 628 90.81 58.70 -19.85
N TYR A 629 91.10 59.88 -20.42
CA TYR A 629 92.28 60.12 -21.23
C TYR A 629 93.04 61.36 -20.74
N SER A 630 93.97 61.16 -19.81
CA SER A 630 94.71 62.25 -19.15
C SER A 630 95.74 62.99 -20.04
N ASP A 631 96.11 62.43 -21.20
CA ASP A 631 97.06 63.03 -22.16
C ASP A 631 96.37 63.85 -23.28
N ILE A 632 95.05 64.03 -23.20
CA ILE A 632 94.30 64.80 -24.19
C ILE A 632 94.49 66.31 -23.97
N THR A 633 94.86 67.04 -25.02
CA THR A 633 95.07 68.49 -24.93
C THR A 633 93.75 69.25 -25.02
N THR A 634 93.72 70.49 -24.56
CA THR A 634 92.54 71.38 -24.71
C THR A 634 92.16 71.58 -26.17
N GLY A 635 93.14 71.64 -27.09
CA GLY A 635 92.89 71.70 -28.53
C GLY A 635 92.28 70.43 -29.13
N ASP A 636 92.58 69.27 -28.54
CA ASP A 636 92.01 67.97 -28.93
C ASP A 636 90.56 67.84 -28.44
N LEU A 637 90.27 68.27 -27.21
CA LEU A 637 88.91 68.29 -26.62
C LEU A 637 87.94 69.14 -27.43
N ARG A 638 88.38 70.32 -27.89
CA ARG A 638 87.56 71.20 -28.74
C ARG A 638 87.17 70.52 -30.05
N ILE A 639 88.10 69.80 -30.67
CA ILE A 639 87.83 69.04 -31.90
C ILE A 639 86.87 67.88 -31.61
N CYS A 640 87.00 67.18 -30.48
CA CYS A 640 86.05 66.14 -30.08
C CYS A 640 84.63 66.69 -29.87
N CYS A 641 84.47 67.86 -29.25
CA CYS A 641 83.17 68.50 -29.08
C CYS A 641 82.54 68.84 -30.44
N LEU A 642 83.30 69.47 -31.34
CA LEU A 642 82.81 69.82 -32.68
C LEU A 642 82.44 68.59 -33.52
N LEU A 643 83.21 67.49 -33.40
CA LEU A 643 82.90 66.23 -34.06
C LEU A 643 81.65 65.56 -33.49
N ARG A 644 81.42 65.63 -32.17
CA ARG A 644 80.18 65.17 -31.52
C ARG A 644 78.97 66.02 -31.88
N MET A 645 79.17 67.25 -32.34
CA MET A 645 78.11 68.06 -32.96
C MET A 645 77.87 67.73 -34.44
N ASN A 646 78.52 66.68 -34.95
CA ASN A 646 78.45 66.24 -36.34
C ASN A 646 78.94 67.26 -37.38
N LEU A 647 79.87 68.17 -37.00
CA LEU A 647 80.47 69.13 -37.93
C LEU A 647 81.48 68.44 -38.85
N SER A 648 81.48 68.84 -40.13
CA SER A 648 82.41 68.32 -41.13
C SER A 648 83.83 68.85 -40.93
N THR A 649 84.84 68.14 -41.45
CA THR A 649 86.24 68.57 -41.39
C THR A 649 86.47 69.96 -41.99
N LYS A 650 85.71 70.31 -43.04
CA LYS A 650 85.79 71.63 -43.69
C LYS A 650 85.22 72.74 -42.80
N GLU A 651 84.11 72.49 -42.12
CA GLU A 651 83.49 73.43 -41.20
C GLU A 651 84.37 73.65 -39.96
N ILE A 652 84.93 72.58 -39.40
CA ILE A 652 85.86 72.64 -38.26
C ILE A 652 87.12 73.44 -38.62
N ALA A 653 87.67 73.24 -39.82
CA ALA A 653 88.84 73.98 -40.30
C ALA A 653 88.55 75.48 -40.45
N SER A 654 87.38 75.82 -41.00
CA SER A 654 86.91 77.21 -41.07
C SER A 654 86.69 77.82 -39.68
N LEU A 655 86.13 77.06 -38.75
CA LEU A 655 85.79 77.55 -37.40
C LEU A 655 87.04 77.79 -36.55
N LEU A 656 88.06 76.95 -36.69
CA LEU A 656 89.33 77.06 -35.97
C LEU A 656 90.39 77.90 -36.70
N ASN A 657 90.04 78.50 -37.85
CA ASN A 657 90.93 79.29 -38.71
C ASN A 657 92.26 78.57 -39.02
N VAL A 658 92.19 77.30 -39.39
CA VAL A 658 93.35 76.46 -39.73
C VAL A 658 93.09 75.69 -41.03
N SER A 659 94.15 75.23 -41.70
CA SER A 659 93.98 74.47 -42.94
C SER A 659 93.24 73.15 -42.71
N VAL A 660 92.45 72.72 -43.70
CA VAL A 660 91.72 71.43 -43.66
C VAL A 660 92.68 70.28 -43.35
N ARG A 661 93.89 70.31 -43.93
CA ARG A 661 94.94 69.31 -43.70
C ARG A 661 95.45 69.31 -42.25
N ALA A 662 95.46 70.46 -41.56
CA ALA A 662 95.79 70.53 -40.14
C ALA A 662 94.74 69.83 -39.26
N ILE A 663 93.45 69.94 -39.59
CA ILE A 663 92.37 69.23 -38.88
C ILE A 663 92.43 67.73 -39.15
N GLU A 664 92.69 67.29 -40.39
CA GLU A 664 92.87 65.87 -40.72
C GLU A 664 94.02 65.24 -39.93
N LEU A 665 95.16 65.92 -39.85
CA LEU A 665 96.31 65.50 -39.04
C LEU A 665 95.95 65.43 -37.55
N ARG A 666 95.17 66.38 -37.02
CA ARG A 666 94.69 66.35 -35.63
C ARG A 666 93.71 65.20 -35.38
N ARG A 667 92.78 64.91 -36.31
CA ARG A 667 91.86 63.75 -36.23
C ARG A 667 92.63 62.42 -36.21
N TYR A 668 93.68 62.30 -37.02
CA TYR A 668 94.56 61.14 -37.02
C TYR A 668 95.29 60.96 -35.67
N ARG A 669 95.80 62.06 -35.10
CA ARG A 669 96.44 62.04 -33.76
C ARG A 669 95.45 61.71 -32.66
N LEU A 670 94.23 62.25 -32.71
CA LEU A 670 93.14 61.95 -31.80
C LEU A 670 92.78 60.46 -31.82
N ARG A 671 92.67 59.85 -33.01
CA ARG A 671 92.44 58.39 -33.12
C ARG A 671 93.53 57.58 -32.43
N LYS A 672 94.80 57.94 -32.62
CA LYS A 672 95.92 57.27 -31.95
C LYS A 672 95.89 57.47 -30.43
N ARG A 673 95.57 58.67 -29.95
CA ARG A 673 95.48 59.00 -28.52
C ARG A 673 94.32 58.32 -27.81
N LEU A 674 93.19 58.18 -28.48
CA LEU A 674 92.01 57.47 -27.98
C LEU A 674 92.11 55.94 -28.11
N SER A 675 93.22 55.42 -28.63
CA SER A 675 93.49 53.98 -28.84
C SER A 675 92.39 53.27 -29.65
N LEU A 676 91.91 53.92 -30.71
CA LEU A 676 90.85 53.36 -31.57
C LEU A 676 91.43 52.44 -32.65
N ASP A 677 90.84 51.26 -32.82
CA ASP A 677 91.19 50.29 -33.87
C ASP A 677 90.95 50.85 -35.28
N SER A 678 91.60 50.25 -36.29
CA SER A 678 91.54 50.72 -37.69
C SER A 678 90.10 50.89 -38.20
N ASP A 679 89.17 50.06 -37.73
CA ASP A 679 87.83 49.92 -38.29
C ASP A 679 86.76 50.75 -37.57
N THR A 680 87.07 51.31 -36.39
CA THR A 680 86.13 52.17 -35.63
C THR A 680 86.09 53.60 -36.17
N ASN A 681 84.89 54.11 -36.47
CA ASN A 681 84.69 55.50 -36.86
C ASN A 681 84.79 56.42 -35.64
N LEU A 682 85.66 57.42 -35.72
CA LEU A 682 85.89 58.39 -34.65
C LEU A 682 84.61 59.16 -34.27
N ILE A 683 83.73 59.47 -35.22
CA ILE A 683 82.50 60.23 -34.94
C ILE A 683 81.49 59.36 -34.20
N ASP A 684 81.27 58.12 -34.67
CA ASP A 684 80.32 57.20 -34.04
C ASP A 684 80.74 56.83 -32.61
N PHE A 685 82.05 56.67 -32.37
CA PHE A 685 82.59 56.51 -31.02
C PHE A 685 82.28 57.74 -30.16
N LEU A 686 82.56 58.95 -30.65
CA LEU A 686 82.33 60.19 -29.90
C LEU A 686 80.85 60.52 -29.70
N MET A 687 79.93 59.98 -30.49
CA MET A 687 78.49 60.12 -30.30
C MET A 687 77.95 59.20 -29.19
N ASN A 688 78.52 58.00 -29.07
CA ASN A 688 78.07 56.95 -28.14
C ASN A 688 78.81 56.97 -26.78
N PHE A 689 79.89 57.76 -26.66
CA PHE A 689 80.64 58.00 -25.41
C PHE A 689 79.86 58.89 -24.41
#